data_AF-A0A0A1TXV1-F1
#
_entry.id   AF-A0A0A1TXV1-F1
#
_cell.length_a   1.000
_cell.length_b   1.000
_cell.length_c   1.000
_cell.angle_alpha   90.00
_cell.angle_beta   90.00
_cell.angle_gamma   90.00
#
_symmetry.space_group_name_H-M   'P 1'
#
loop_
_entity.id
_entity.type
_entity.pdbx_description
1 polymer ?
#
loop_
_entity_poly.entity_id
_entity_poly.type
_entity_poly.pdbx_seq_one_letter_code
_entity_poly.pdbx_strand_id
1 'polypeptide(L)'
;MNCLFLLLLSFSLSECVIKYEETTNCVYAETPSECSGDVYVDEKSDCIKQNGFEKSSITKIIFKTTKPIVVNKYSFDTSNIEFFEAPGGILSIGNYAFRNCYLLKNLPNTKTVTQIGDSAFFKCYLLTQFEFGESLTAVNSRAFLGTSIRKVKLTPTATYASNVFSSCPFLEEIDFSGMTTIPSSFCSSAKSLRTIKGVENVVEIGSQAFYQSPSILHFDFPSTILSIGSNAFSETGLVSIVMNNVTVFGKSCFYGCASLVSVDFNGAKAVNSSLFYKASLLSEFKNPETIETIGDSAFAYTSMKKVKLNPAITYQANTFQGCNLLETADLNGVTVIPRNFFQGCTSLKSVIGFDKITDFGQSSFEKTGLENITLNKDAKYATRVFDLNSELKTVDLNGVVVIPDELFKTCYQLSSVIGIETVTQVGKNAFRDNALTSLTLNKDATYMDFCFTSSSKLVSVDFNGITVVPNYLFQNCYNLENFTNYENITEVGKYAFSGTKIKELIIHDNVKYGDGAFSNCGFLQKVDLGNTTVIPNYFFKNCTALAEIVNFDKITEFGGNCFDSVSIEGELKLNGTAKYGSSVFAGCDKITKVVLNEFTEVPYGMFTGCYNLAEIVGLESVTKVGSLAFKNTSLTEFEYLNTTTYGFNVVMACRNLVKVILNDYLELEGYEFSDCVKLTEIVGLEKVTLFNSYALSNTGLTEITFNPSAKFSLGNTLDGTVTLKKANLNGLTKLIKGIFRNCTKLDEIIGLENVVDFGEEALWNTAIKSVKIGASTKYANRVFGGCQLLTEADFEGVTSIPANIFNNSQYLKTLKNTENITSVSEFAFSGCKSLTKVDFFEKLENVGQYAFSGTGIIEVNLVPKITYGEGAFAFCTSLKRVDLKGKKYIQPTLFSGCSSLETVLNSEFAEIIGVETFKGCTSLKKFEFNQDAVFIYDGAFSDTGFEQIELHNQLIYEKNAYSGCQKLTTVDLQDVERVSFAMF
;
A
#
# COMPACT_ATOMS: atom_id res chain seq x y z
N MET A 1 -53.80 53.68 7.96
CA MET A 1 -53.40 53.98 9.35
C MET A 1 -53.32 52.64 10.06
N ASN A 2 -52.18 51.96 10.06
CA ASN A 2 -50.86 52.30 10.64
C ASN A 2 -50.89 52.10 12.18
N CYS A 3 -49.89 51.51 12.84
CA CYS A 3 -48.68 50.77 12.41
C CYS A 3 -48.09 50.04 13.65
N LEU A 4 -47.16 49.09 13.41
CA LEU A 4 -45.92 48.71 14.16
C LEU A 4 -45.80 49.10 15.67
N PHE A 5 -45.14 48.38 16.59
CA PHE A 5 -44.20 47.24 16.59
C PHE A 5 -44.12 46.74 18.08
N LEU A 6 -43.37 45.71 18.54
CA LEU A 6 -42.38 44.76 18.00
C LEU A 6 -42.42 43.47 18.86
N LEU A 7 -41.75 42.40 18.43
CA LEU A 7 -41.24 41.29 19.26
C LEU A 7 -39.73 41.22 19.02
N LEU A 8 -38.92 40.79 20.00
CA LEU A 8 -37.78 39.89 19.74
C LEU A 8 -37.25 39.27 21.03
N LEU A 9 -36.90 37.99 20.95
CA LEU A 9 -36.31 37.23 22.06
C LEU A 9 -34.80 37.47 22.13
N SER A 10 -34.28 37.71 23.33
CA SER A 10 -32.86 37.61 23.63
C SER A 10 -32.56 36.22 24.21
N PHE A 11 -32.25 35.24 23.35
CA PHE A 11 -31.40 34.14 23.80
C PHE A 11 -29.98 34.70 23.94
N SER A 12 -29.34 34.45 25.08
CA SER A 12 -28.05 35.05 25.41
C SER A 12 -26.98 34.64 24.41
N LEU A 13 -26.34 35.63 23.79
CA LEU A 13 -24.93 35.49 23.38
C LEU A 13 -24.15 34.92 24.58
N SER A 14 -23.27 33.96 24.33
CA SER A 14 -22.17 33.71 25.28
C SER A 14 -21.25 34.93 25.22
N GLU A 15 -21.59 35.97 26.00
CA GLU A 15 -20.79 37.18 26.07
C GLU A 15 -19.34 36.79 26.40
N CYS A 16 -18.41 37.13 25.52
CA CYS A 16 -17.01 36.87 25.79
C CYS A 16 -16.58 37.71 26.99
N VAL A 17 -16.50 37.10 28.17
CA VAL A 17 -16.17 37.80 29.41
C VAL A 17 -14.67 38.09 29.43
N ILE A 18 -14.32 39.25 28.89
CA ILE A 18 -12.97 39.81 28.95
C ILE A 18 -12.66 40.23 30.39
N LYS A 19 -11.54 39.72 30.91
CA LYS A 19 -10.99 40.07 32.23
C LYS A 19 -9.67 40.81 32.09
N TYR A 20 -9.41 41.65 33.07
CA TYR A 20 -8.13 42.32 33.28
C TYR A 20 -7.47 41.79 34.55
N GLU A 21 -6.18 41.46 34.48
CA GLU A 21 -5.39 41.00 35.63
C GLU A 21 -4.50 42.12 36.16
N GLU A 22 -4.91 42.78 37.25
CA GLU A 22 -4.21 43.97 37.80
C GLU A 22 -2.76 43.72 38.21
N THR A 23 -2.36 42.47 38.47
CA THR A 23 -0.99 42.11 38.86
C THR A 23 -0.04 41.95 37.69
N THR A 24 -0.56 41.75 36.47
CA THR A 24 0.24 41.52 35.25
C THR A 24 -0.05 42.56 34.16
N ASN A 25 -1.10 43.36 34.30
CA ASN A 25 -1.71 44.21 33.28
C ASN A 25 -2.15 43.45 32.01
N CYS A 26 -2.40 42.13 32.13
CA CYS A 26 -2.80 41.32 30.99
C CYS A 26 -4.31 41.19 30.83
N VAL A 27 -4.76 41.20 29.57
CA VAL A 27 -6.13 40.87 29.17
C VAL A 27 -6.28 39.37 28.84
N TYR A 28 -7.45 38.78 29.12
CA TYR A 28 -7.81 37.41 28.75
C TYR A 28 -9.33 37.19 28.74
N ALA A 29 -9.81 36.15 28.05
CA ALA A 29 -11.19 35.66 28.16
C ALA A 29 -11.33 34.63 29.29
N GLU A 30 -12.41 34.68 30.08
CA GLU A 30 -12.67 33.74 31.18
C GLU A 30 -12.86 32.29 30.69
N THR A 31 -13.60 32.09 29.58
CA THR A 31 -13.73 30.82 28.86
C THR A 31 -13.33 31.00 27.38
N PRO A 32 -12.02 30.92 27.03
CA PRO A 32 -11.53 31.25 25.70
C PRO A 32 -12.22 30.53 24.53
N SER A 33 -12.55 29.25 24.67
CA SER A 33 -13.22 28.46 23.61
C SER A 33 -14.69 28.85 23.35
N GLU A 34 -15.31 29.62 24.24
CA GLU A 34 -16.68 30.13 24.10
C GLU A 34 -16.70 31.60 23.62
N CYS A 35 -15.53 32.23 23.57
CA CYS A 35 -15.36 33.61 23.12
C CYS A 35 -15.45 33.73 21.60
N SER A 36 -16.24 34.68 21.11
CA SER A 36 -16.41 35.00 19.69
C SER A 36 -16.61 36.51 19.48
N GLY A 37 -16.40 36.98 18.24
CA GLY A 37 -16.56 38.39 17.85
C GLY A 37 -15.30 39.27 18.00
N ASP A 38 -15.49 40.59 17.90
CA ASP A 38 -14.44 41.60 18.04
C ASP A 38 -14.08 41.87 19.51
N VAL A 39 -12.80 41.85 19.85
CA VAL A 39 -12.29 42.21 21.19
C VAL A 39 -11.62 43.59 21.15
N TYR A 40 -12.12 44.53 21.97
CA TYR A 40 -11.54 45.87 22.13
C TYR A 40 -10.88 45.99 23.50
N VAL A 41 -9.56 46.15 23.53
CA VAL A 41 -8.75 46.24 24.74
C VAL A 41 -8.46 47.70 25.08
N ASP A 42 -8.65 48.08 26.35
CA ASP A 42 -8.47 49.44 26.83
C ASP A 42 -6.99 49.85 26.97
N GLU A 43 -6.74 51.11 27.34
CA GLU A 43 -5.39 51.66 27.49
C GLU A 43 -4.63 51.11 28.71
N LYS A 44 -5.29 50.37 29.62
CA LYS A 44 -4.67 49.84 30.84
C LYS A 44 -3.86 48.58 30.56
N SER A 45 -4.28 47.80 29.57
CA SER A 45 -3.65 46.51 29.27
C SER A 45 -2.49 46.69 28.30
N ASP A 46 -1.29 46.26 28.71
CA ASP A 46 -0.10 46.18 27.86
C ASP A 46 0.39 44.74 27.62
N CYS A 47 -0.42 43.74 27.97
CA CYS A 47 -0.20 42.34 27.55
C CYS A 47 -1.46 41.51 27.37
N ILE A 48 -1.31 40.35 26.74
CA ILE A 48 -2.31 39.27 26.70
C ILE A 48 -1.81 38.14 27.58
N LYS A 49 -2.67 37.56 28.42
CA LYS A 49 -2.28 36.46 29.31
C LYS A 49 -1.90 35.21 28.50
N GLN A 50 -1.09 34.34 29.12
CA GLN A 50 -0.89 32.99 28.60
C GLN A 50 -2.24 32.28 28.43
N ASN A 51 -2.43 31.59 27.30
CA ASN A 51 -3.68 30.93 26.88
C ASN A 51 -4.91 31.88 26.74
N GLY A 52 -4.72 33.21 26.76
CA GLY A 52 -5.81 34.18 27.00
C GLY A 52 -6.99 34.14 26.02
N PHE A 53 -6.76 33.68 24.79
CA PHE A 53 -7.74 33.50 23.71
C PHE A 53 -7.51 32.19 22.91
N GLU A 54 -6.93 31.16 23.55
CA GLU A 54 -6.74 29.83 22.94
C GLU A 54 -8.09 29.24 22.45
N LYS A 55 -8.12 28.66 21.24
CA LYS A 55 -9.31 28.02 20.61
C LYS A 55 -10.54 28.91 20.50
N SER A 56 -10.37 30.23 20.62
CA SER A 56 -11.46 31.18 20.51
C SER A 56 -11.92 31.38 19.07
N SER A 57 -13.20 31.70 18.91
CA SER A 57 -13.80 32.08 17.62
C SER A 57 -13.77 33.60 17.41
N ILE A 58 -12.85 34.32 18.06
CA ILE A 58 -12.64 35.74 17.79
C ILE A 58 -11.94 35.90 16.44
N THR A 59 -12.43 36.82 15.64
CA THR A 59 -11.84 37.18 14.33
C THR A 59 -10.93 38.39 14.44
N LYS A 60 -11.07 39.20 15.50
CA LYS A 60 -10.46 40.52 15.59
C LYS A 60 -10.12 40.95 17.01
N ILE A 61 -8.95 41.54 17.20
CA ILE A 61 -8.57 42.23 18.45
C ILE A 61 -7.89 43.58 18.18
N ILE A 62 -8.32 44.63 18.89
CA ILE A 62 -7.76 45.99 18.80
C ILE A 62 -7.35 46.48 20.19
N PHE A 63 -6.09 46.90 20.33
CA PHE A 63 -5.58 47.58 21.52
C PHE A 63 -5.66 49.09 21.36
N LYS A 64 -6.13 49.79 22.41
CA LYS A 64 -6.09 51.27 22.45
C LYS A 64 -4.77 51.84 22.97
N THR A 65 -3.96 51.03 23.66
CA THR A 65 -2.67 51.50 24.21
C THR A 65 -1.68 51.87 23.11
N THR A 66 -0.97 52.98 23.32
CA THR A 66 0.16 53.42 22.50
C THR A 66 1.51 52.86 23.00
N LYS A 67 1.50 52.00 24.03
CA LYS A 67 2.69 51.26 24.47
C LYS A 67 2.85 49.96 23.68
N PRO A 68 4.09 49.50 23.43
CA PRO A 68 4.33 48.17 22.87
C PRO A 68 3.79 47.06 23.79
N ILE A 69 3.03 46.10 23.25
CA ILE A 69 2.36 45.06 24.04
C ILE A 69 3.08 43.70 24.04
N VAL A 70 2.91 42.90 25.09
CA VAL A 70 3.42 41.52 25.17
C VAL A 70 2.33 40.51 24.82
N VAL A 71 2.56 39.69 23.79
CA VAL A 71 1.70 38.53 23.47
C VAL A 71 2.33 37.29 24.11
N ASN A 72 1.72 36.73 25.15
CA ASN A 72 2.29 35.60 25.87
C ASN A 72 2.11 34.24 25.16
N LYS A 73 2.59 33.18 25.82
CA LYS A 73 2.52 31.80 25.33
C LYS A 73 1.08 31.36 25.04
N TYR A 74 0.85 30.67 23.92
CA TYR A 74 -0.46 30.17 23.49
C TYR A 74 -1.61 31.21 23.43
N SER A 75 -1.33 32.53 23.44
CA SER A 75 -2.37 33.54 23.60
C SER A 75 -3.53 33.45 22.59
N PHE A 76 -3.32 32.93 21.38
CA PHE A 76 -4.31 32.72 20.32
C PHE A 76 -4.26 31.33 19.69
N ASP A 77 -3.62 30.34 20.33
CA ASP A 77 -3.39 29.03 19.71
C ASP A 77 -4.69 28.36 19.22
N THR A 78 -4.72 28.03 17.92
CA THR A 78 -5.86 27.44 17.21
C THR A 78 -7.13 28.31 17.28
N SER A 79 -6.98 29.65 17.30
CA SER A 79 -8.09 30.60 17.19
C SER A 79 -8.34 31.07 15.75
N ASN A 80 -9.52 31.66 15.52
CA ASN A 80 -9.94 32.21 14.24
C ASN A 80 -9.44 33.66 13.99
N ILE A 81 -8.39 34.10 14.69
CA ILE A 81 -7.91 35.49 14.61
C ILE A 81 -7.44 35.83 13.18
N GLU A 82 -8.07 36.83 12.57
CA GLU A 82 -7.75 37.36 11.25
C GLU A 82 -7.01 38.70 11.37
N PHE A 83 -7.55 39.60 12.20
CA PHE A 83 -7.09 40.99 12.35
C PHE A 83 -6.61 41.26 13.78
N PHE A 84 -5.39 41.78 13.89
CA PHE A 84 -4.77 42.13 15.17
C PHE A 84 -4.19 43.55 15.05
N GLU A 85 -4.58 44.46 15.94
CA GLU A 85 -4.09 45.84 15.92
C GLU A 85 -3.49 46.24 17.26
N ALA A 86 -2.23 46.65 17.23
CA ALA A 86 -1.51 47.25 18.35
C ALA A 86 -0.84 48.56 17.87
N PRO A 87 -1.45 49.74 18.12
CA PRO A 87 -0.91 51.02 17.69
C PRO A 87 0.47 51.32 18.29
N GLY A 88 0.72 50.92 19.54
CA GLY A 88 2.03 50.97 20.19
C GLY A 88 3.05 49.93 19.70
N GLY A 89 2.67 49.02 18.81
CA GLY A 89 3.48 47.88 18.39
C GLY A 89 3.45 46.70 19.35
N ILE A 90 4.26 45.68 19.06
CA ILE A 90 4.40 44.47 19.87
C ILE A 90 5.84 44.41 20.41
N LEU A 91 5.99 44.23 21.72
CA LEU A 91 7.29 44.13 22.40
C LEU A 91 7.90 42.73 22.26
N SER A 92 7.09 41.69 22.43
CA SER A 92 7.53 40.28 22.32
C SER A 92 6.35 39.35 22.03
N ILE A 93 6.65 38.22 21.41
CA ILE A 93 5.69 37.18 21.01
C ILE A 93 6.14 35.85 21.61
N GLY A 94 5.33 35.26 22.48
CA GLY A 94 5.63 34.03 23.21
C GLY A 94 5.55 32.76 22.36
N ASN A 95 6.04 31.65 22.93
CA ASN A 95 5.98 30.35 22.27
C ASN A 95 4.53 29.96 21.92
N TYR A 96 4.31 29.49 20.69
CA TYR A 96 3.01 29.09 20.15
C TYR A 96 1.92 30.18 20.19
N ALA A 97 2.28 31.46 20.35
CA ALA A 97 1.33 32.57 20.56
C ALA A 97 0.18 32.61 19.53
N PHE A 98 0.46 32.35 18.26
CA PHE A 98 -0.49 32.29 17.16
C PHE A 98 -0.42 30.94 16.40
N ARG A 99 -0.04 29.84 17.09
CA ARG A 99 0.00 28.52 16.44
C ARG A 99 -1.38 28.19 15.84
N ASN A 100 -1.41 27.59 14.65
CA ASN A 100 -2.62 27.19 13.93
C ASN A 100 -3.65 28.32 13.73
N CYS A 101 -3.27 29.60 13.79
CA CYS A 101 -4.14 30.72 13.42
C CYS A 101 -4.21 30.78 11.88
N TYR A 102 -4.98 29.87 11.29
CA TYR A 102 -5.01 29.68 9.83
C TYR A 102 -5.44 30.96 9.09
N LEU A 103 -6.21 31.82 9.76
CA LEU A 103 -6.80 33.04 9.21
C LEU A 103 -5.94 34.30 9.38
N LEU A 104 -4.86 34.26 10.16
CA LEU A 104 -4.08 35.46 10.50
C LEU A 104 -3.39 36.03 9.24
N LYS A 105 -3.91 37.13 8.70
CA LYS A 105 -3.44 37.72 7.43
C LYS A 105 -2.16 38.55 7.60
N ASN A 106 -2.07 39.32 8.69
CA ASN A 106 -0.92 40.19 8.98
C ASN A 106 -0.80 40.51 10.48
N LEU A 107 0.35 41.08 10.85
CA LEU A 107 0.56 41.80 12.11
C LEU A 107 1.13 43.20 11.80
N PRO A 108 0.48 44.29 12.23
CA PRO A 108 1.02 45.63 12.09
C PRO A 108 2.15 45.90 13.09
N ASN A 109 2.97 46.92 12.81
CA ASN A 109 3.93 47.50 13.75
C ASN A 109 4.95 46.49 14.36
N THR A 110 5.37 45.48 13.59
CA THR A 110 6.27 44.40 14.04
C THR A 110 7.72 44.82 14.29
N LYS A 111 8.13 46.04 13.92
CA LYS A 111 9.49 46.57 14.13
C LYS A 111 9.93 46.66 15.59
N THR A 112 8.99 46.80 16.52
CA THR A 112 9.27 46.90 17.96
C THR A 112 9.55 45.55 18.62
N VAL A 113 9.36 44.44 17.89
CA VAL A 113 9.47 43.08 18.44
C VAL A 113 10.92 42.77 18.79
N THR A 114 11.16 42.52 20.07
CA THR A 114 12.48 42.16 20.61
C THR A 114 12.76 40.66 20.59
N GLN A 115 11.72 39.82 20.70
CA GLN A 115 11.82 38.35 20.75
C GLN A 115 10.59 37.67 20.14
N ILE A 116 10.83 36.55 19.43
CA ILE A 116 9.79 35.67 18.87
C ILE A 116 10.02 34.23 19.33
N GLY A 117 9.04 33.66 20.02
CA GLY A 117 9.07 32.34 20.63
C GLY A 117 8.95 31.16 19.66
N ASP A 118 9.18 29.96 20.19
CA ASP A 118 9.12 28.72 19.41
C ASP A 118 7.74 28.54 18.79
N SER A 119 7.70 28.23 17.49
CA SER A 119 6.46 27.94 16.75
C SER A 119 5.37 29.03 16.85
N ALA A 120 5.77 30.28 17.09
CA ALA A 120 4.87 31.41 17.31
C ALA A 120 3.78 31.55 16.23
N PHE A 121 4.13 31.38 14.96
CA PHE A 121 3.25 31.45 13.78
C PHE A 121 3.18 30.11 13.02
N PHE A 122 3.40 28.99 13.71
CA PHE A 122 3.35 27.67 13.09
C PHE A 122 2.00 27.44 12.42
N LYS A 123 2.01 27.21 11.10
CA LYS A 123 0.81 27.07 10.24
C LYS A 123 -0.12 28.30 10.18
N CYS A 124 0.38 29.52 10.35
CA CYS A 124 -0.38 30.73 9.95
C CYS A 124 -0.40 30.85 8.42
N TYR A 125 -1.25 30.07 7.75
CA TYR A 125 -1.21 29.92 6.29
C TYR A 125 -1.51 31.21 5.51
N LEU A 126 -2.22 32.18 6.09
CA LEU A 126 -2.47 33.48 5.45
C LEU A 126 -1.47 34.58 5.82
N LEU A 127 -0.50 34.33 6.70
CA LEU A 127 0.50 35.32 7.09
C LEU A 127 1.50 35.52 5.94
N THR A 128 1.38 36.62 5.21
CA THR A 128 2.13 36.89 3.96
C THR A 128 3.34 37.81 4.12
N GLN A 129 3.44 38.51 5.25
CA GLN A 129 4.52 39.46 5.53
C GLN A 129 4.79 39.56 7.04
N PHE A 130 6.05 39.78 7.40
CA PHE A 130 6.50 40.13 8.75
C PHE A 130 7.78 40.97 8.62
N GLU A 131 7.87 42.13 9.27
CA GLU A 131 9.03 43.02 9.15
C GLU A 131 9.87 42.98 10.44
N PHE A 132 11.11 42.49 10.33
CA PHE A 132 12.04 42.43 11.45
C PHE A 132 12.71 43.80 11.67
N GLY A 133 12.58 44.35 12.88
CA GLY A 133 13.23 45.61 13.27
C GLY A 133 14.58 45.42 13.94
N GLU A 134 15.35 46.50 14.06
CA GLU A 134 16.72 46.49 14.62
C GLU A 134 16.76 46.11 16.11
N SER A 135 15.65 46.25 16.83
CA SER A 135 15.50 45.86 18.25
C SER A 135 15.36 44.35 18.48
N LEU A 136 15.30 43.54 17.42
CA LEU A 136 15.15 42.09 17.52
C LEU A 136 16.44 41.43 18.04
N THR A 137 16.29 40.51 19.00
CA THR A 137 17.40 39.78 19.64
C THR A 137 17.35 38.27 19.41
N ALA A 138 16.16 37.69 19.22
CA ALA A 138 15.98 36.25 19.03
C ALA A 138 14.72 35.88 18.22
N VAL A 139 14.87 34.90 17.33
CA VAL A 139 13.77 34.18 16.65
C VAL A 139 13.96 32.68 16.84
N ASN A 140 13.06 32.07 17.62
CA ASN A 140 13.18 30.69 18.08
C ASN A 140 12.65 29.65 17.07
N SER A 141 12.71 28.37 17.45
CA SER A 141 12.59 27.25 16.51
C SER A 141 11.20 27.17 15.88
N ARG A 142 11.16 26.97 14.55
CA ARG A 142 9.91 26.86 13.76
C ARG A 142 8.99 28.09 13.82
N ALA A 143 9.49 29.26 14.24
CA ALA A 143 8.66 30.44 14.51
C ALA A 143 7.71 30.84 13.36
N PHE A 144 8.12 30.67 12.10
CA PHE A 144 7.30 30.95 10.90
C PHE A 144 7.06 29.71 10.02
N LEU A 145 7.22 28.50 10.57
CA LEU A 145 7.09 27.26 9.80
C LEU A 145 5.66 27.09 9.27
N GLY A 146 5.51 26.93 7.95
CA GLY A 146 4.20 26.77 7.33
C GLY A 146 3.47 28.09 7.07
N THR A 147 4.15 29.23 7.11
CA THR A 147 3.55 30.53 6.74
C THR A 147 3.65 30.81 5.25
N SER A 148 2.90 31.80 4.76
CA SER A 148 2.94 32.26 3.37
C SER A 148 3.81 33.50 3.18
N ILE A 149 4.78 33.75 4.07
CA ILE A 149 5.67 34.91 4.01
C ILE A 149 6.44 34.91 2.69
N ARG A 150 6.34 36.01 1.93
CA ARG A 150 6.93 36.12 0.59
C ARG A 150 8.35 36.65 0.55
N LYS A 151 8.69 37.58 1.43
CA LYS A 151 10.00 38.24 1.47
C LYS A 151 10.46 38.39 2.90
N VAL A 152 11.74 38.10 3.14
CA VAL A 152 12.38 38.22 4.45
C VAL A 152 13.68 39.00 4.32
N LYS A 153 13.85 40.02 5.14
CA LYS A 153 15.17 40.62 5.41
C LYS A 153 15.54 40.33 6.85
N LEU A 154 16.65 39.62 7.06
CA LEU A 154 17.18 39.36 8.39
C LEU A 154 17.90 40.60 8.92
N THR A 155 17.97 40.70 10.25
CA THR A 155 18.79 41.68 10.97
C THR A 155 19.98 40.98 11.64
N PRO A 156 21.21 41.56 11.58
CA PRO A 156 22.42 41.03 12.23
C PRO A 156 22.42 41.15 13.76
N THR A 157 21.48 41.87 14.37
CA THR A 157 21.36 41.99 15.84
C THR A 157 20.70 40.77 16.48
N ALA A 158 20.02 39.93 15.70
CA ALA A 158 19.21 38.82 16.18
C ALA A 158 19.88 37.45 16.01
N THR A 159 19.66 36.58 16.99
CA THR A 159 19.94 35.15 16.88
C THR A 159 18.77 34.41 16.24
N TYR A 160 19.04 33.50 15.31
CA TYR A 160 18.01 32.71 14.62
C TYR A 160 18.22 31.22 14.86
N ALA A 161 17.16 30.55 15.32
CA ALA A 161 17.16 29.10 15.52
C ALA A 161 17.04 28.32 14.20
N SER A 162 17.02 26.99 14.30
CA SER A 162 16.76 26.11 13.16
C SER A 162 15.28 26.13 12.74
N ASN A 163 14.99 25.77 11.48
CA ASN A 163 13.64 25.62 10.92
C ASN A 163 12.75 26.88 10.88
N VAL A 164 13.26 28.10 11.09
CA VAL A 164 12.44 29.31 11.23
C VAL A 164 11.46 29.52 10.07
N PHE A 165 11.93 29.44 8.82
CA PHE A 165 11.11 29.57 7.59
C PHE A 165 10.96 28.23 6.86
N SER A 166 11.01 27.11 7.58
CA SER A 166 10.78 25.79 7.00
C SER A 166 9.33 25.66 6.49
N SER A 167 9.13 24.95 5.39
CA SER A 167 7.84 24.76 4.73
C SER A 167 7.08 26.07 4.45
N CYS A 168 7.76 27.15 4.07
CA CYS A 168 7.14 28.39 3.60
C CYS A 168 7.02 28.34 2.06
N PRO A 169 5.94 27.78 1.48
CA PRO A 169 5.90 27.46 0.05
C PRO A 169 5.96 28.70 -0.85
N PHE A 170 5.54 29.86 -0.35
CA PHE A 170 5.51 31.13 -1.06
C PHE A 170 6.67 32.08 -0.69
N LEU A 171 7.69 31.64 0.07
CA LEU A 171 8.89 32.44 0.26
C LEU A 171 9.63 32.58 -1.07
N GLU A 172 9.75 33.80 -1.57
CA GLU A 172 10.31 34.12 -2.89
C GLU A 172 11.74 34.68 -2.79
N GLU A 173 12.01 35.45 -1.74
CA GLU A 173 13.24 36.22 -1.54
C GLU A 173 13.66 36.25 -0.06
N ILE A 174 14.94 35.99 0.21
CA ILE A 174 15.54 36.17 1.54
C ILE A 174 16.90 36.88 1.47
N ASP A 175 17.12 37.81 2.39
CA ASP A 175 18.34 38.60 2.54
C ASP A 175 19.03 38.28 3.88
N PHE A 176 20.24 37.70 3.79
CA PHE A 176 21.11 37.29 4.90
C PHE A 176 22.16 38.36 5.26
N SER A 177 22.04 39.60 4.76
CA SER A 177 23.03 40.67 4.98
C SER A 177 23.54 40.77 6.43
N GLY A 178 24.84 40.53 6.62
CA GLY A 178 25.51 40.57 7.92
C GLY A 178 25.45 39.28 8.75
N MET A 179 24.87 38.18 8.23
CA MET A 179 24.90 36.86 8.86
C MET A 179 26.25 36.16 8.61
N THR A 180 26.75 35.45 9.62
CA THR A 180 27.94 34.57 9.52
C THR A 180 27.58 33.09 9.33
N THR A 181 26.35 32.69 9.66
CA THR A 181 25.88 31.30 9.58
C THR A 181 24.43 31.28 9.07
N ILE A 182 24.13 30.36 8.15
CA ILE A 182 22.75 30.03 7.77
C ILE A 182 22.29 28.83 8.63
N PRO A 183 21.27 28.94 9.49
CA PRO A 183 20.89 27.85 10.41
C PRO A 183 20.43 26.56 9.71
N SER A 184 20.39 25.46 10.46
CA SER A 184 19.90 24.18 9.93
C SER A 184 18.39 24.23 9.61
N SER A 185 18.01 23.62 8.48
CA SER A 185 16.65 23.57 7.93
C SER A 185 15.97 24.94 7.75
N PHE A 186 16.73 26.04 7.72
CA PHE A 186 16.21 27.40 7.90
C PHE A 186 15.17 27.81 6.85
N CYS A 187 15.35 27.42 5.59
CA CYS A 187 14.44 27.61 4.46
C CYS A 187 14.13 26.26 3.77
N SER A 188 14.11 25.15 4.51
CA SER A 188 13.74 23.84 3.97
C SER A 188 12.31 23.87 3.40
N SER A 189 12.05 23.20 2.27
CA SER A 189 10.77 23.20 1.54
C SER A 189 10.26 24.59 1.13
N ALA A 190 11.14 25.58 0.95
CA ALA A 190 10.79 26.91 0.45
C ALA A 190 10.60 26.88 -1.08
N LYS A 191 9.49 26.29 -1.54
CA LYS A 191 9.28 25.91 -2.95
C LYS A 191 9.38 27.06 -3.96
N SER A 192 9.07 28.30 -3.57
CA SER A 192 9.15 29.49 -4.44
C SER A 192 10.47 30.28 -4.33
N LEU A 193 11.41 29.84 -3.48
CA LEU A 193 12.60 30.63 -3.14
C LEU A 193 13.56 30.67 -4.33
N ARG A 194 13.70 31.85 -4.92
CA ARG A 194 14.49 32.08 -6.15
C ARG A 194 15.54 33.17 -6.02
N THR A 195 15.55 33.92 -4.92
CA THR A 195 16.47 35.05 -4.71
C THR A 195 17.01 35.00 -3.29
N ILE A 196 18.31 34.77 -3.18
CA ILE A 196 19.07 34.78 -1.93
C ILE A 196 20.11 35.90 -2.04
N LYS A 197 20.23 36.73 -1.01
CA LYS A 197 21.12 37.91 -0.97
C LYS A 197 21.92 37.95 0.33
N GLY A 198 22.99 38.75 0.37
CA GLY A 198 23.70 39.07 1.60
C GLY A 198 24.55 37.92 2.18
N VAL A 199 25.02 37.00 1.33
CA VAL A 199 25.77 35.80 1.74
C VAL A 199 27.28 36.01 1.81
N GLU A 200 27.79 37.18 1.46
CA GLU A 200 29.23 37.50 1.34
C GLU A 200 30.04 37.38 2.65
N ASN A 201 29.38 37.33 3.80
CA ASN A 201 30.00 37.12 5.12
C ASN A 201 29.72 35.72 5.72
N VAL A 202 28.97 34.87 5.02
CA VAL A 202 28.61 33.53 5.51
C VAL A 202 29.83 32.60 5.47
N VAL A 203 30.08 31.94 6.60
CA VAL A 203 31.17 30.96 6.79
C VAL A 203 30.65 29.53 6.84
N GLU A 204 29.43 29.33 7.36
CA GLU A 204 28.80 28.02 7.51
C GLU A 204 27.34 28.02 7.01
N ILE A 205 27.00 26.99 6.22
CA ILE A 205 25.62 26.66 5.86
C ILE A 205 25.20 25.41 6.63
N GLY A 206 24.15 25.51 7.45
CA GLY A 206 23.64 24.42 8.27
C GLY A 206 23.05 23.25 7.48
N SER A 207 22.87 22.11 8.15
CA SER A 207 22.30 20.91 7.51
C SER A 207 20.85 21.18 7.07
N GLN A 208 20.48 20.68 5.88
CA GLN A 208 19.15 20.88 5.26
C GLN A 208 18.72 22.35 5.05
N ALA A 209 19.62 23.35 5.15
CA ALA A 209 19.27 24.78 5.10
C ALA A 209 18.30 25.18 3.98
N PHE A 210 18.47 24.61 2.78
CA PHE A 210 17.65 24.82 1.58
C PHE A 210 17.08 23.51 1.00
N TYR A 211 16.98 22.45 1.81
CA TYR A 211 16.45 21.14 1.37
C TYR A 211 15.09 21.28 0.66
N GLN A 212 14.84 20.57 -0.44
CA GLN A 212 13.57 20.61 -1.18
C GLN A 212 13.11 22.02 -1.62
N SER A 213 14.06 22.87 -2.02
CA SER A 213 13.81 24.22 -2.56
C SER A 213 14.16 24.29 -4.06
N PRO A 214 13.32 23.72 -4.95
CA PRO A 214 13.64 23.55 -6.37
C PRO A 214 13.73 24.86 -7.18
N SER A 215 13.21 25.97 -6.66
CA SER A 215 13.31 27.29 -7.33
C SER A 215 14.69 27.96 -7.18
N ILE A 216 15.59 27.42 -6.35
CA ILE A 216 16.97 27.90 -6.24
C ILE A 216 17.78 27.36 -7.42
N LEU A 217 17.80 28.11 -8.52
CA LEU A 217 18.55 27.75 -9.74
C LEU A 217 20.03 28.14 -9.66
N HIS A 218 20.34 29.15 -8.85
CA HIS A 218 21.68 29.70 -8.65
C HIS A 218 21.87 30.03 -7.17
N PHE A 219 23.09 29.82 -6.66
CA PHE A 219 23.53 30.25 -5.34
C PHE A 219 24.99 30.69 -5.47
N ASP A 220 25.29 31.91 -5.06
CA ASP A 220 26.66 32.40 -5.05
C ASP A 220 27.41 31.77 -3.87
N PHE A 221 28.49 31.04 -4.16
CA PHE A 221 29.39 30.45 -3.16
C PHE A 221 30.63 31.36 -2.99
N PRO A 222 30.57 32.41 -2.15
CA PRO A 222 31.73 33.24 -1.85
C PRO A 222 32.82 32.42 -1.16
N SER A 223 34.07 32.85 -1.33
CA SER A 223 35.26 32.20 -0.76
C SER A 223 35.33 32.23 0.77
N THR A 224 34.34 32.82 1.45
CA THR A 224 34.16 32.81 2.90
C THR A 224 33.52 31.52 3.42
N ILE A 225 32.77 30.80 2.58
CA ILE A 225 32.08 29.56 2.99
C ILE A 225 33.11 28.44 3.13
N LEU A 226 33.35 28.02 4.37
CA LEU A 226 34.28 26.93 4.69
C LEU A 226 33.58 25.59 4.90
N SER A 227 32.30 25.62 5.30
CA SER A 227 31.52 24.43 5.68
C SER A 227 30.10 24.44 5.11
N ILE A 228 29.69 23.32 4.52
CA ILE A 228 28.31 23.08 4.03
C ILE A 228 27.76 21.80 4.70
N GLY A 229 26.71 21.93 5.49
CA GLY A 229 26.07 20.87 6.25
C GLY A 229 25.39 19.80 5.39
N SER A 230 25.04 18.67 6.00
CA SER A 230 24.49 17.51 5.27
C SER A 230 23.12 17.84 4.66
N ASN A 231 22.89 17.41 3.43
CA ASN A 231 21.67 17.71 2.65
C ASN A 231 21.35 19.22 2.48
N ALA A 232 22.28 20.15 2.70
CA ALA A 232 22.01 21.59 2.71
C ALA A 232 21.31 22.12 1.44
N PHE A 233 21.67 21.60 0.27
CA PHE A 233 21.08 21.93 -1.03
C PHE A 233 20.43 20.70 -1.71
N SER A 234 20.10 19.66 -0.94
CA SER A 234 19.49 18.46 -1.50
C SER A 234 18.09 18.78 -2.05
N GLU A 235 17.76 18.23 -3.22
CA GLU A 235 16.54 18.51 -3.99
C GLU A 235 16.33 20.01 -4.32
N THR A 236 17.42 20.73 -4.61
CA THR A 236 17.39 22.10 -5.17
C THR A 236 17.53 22.11 -6.70
N GLY A 237 17.20 23.25 -7.32
CA GLY A 237 17.23 23.43 -8.78
C GLY A 237 18.58 23.87 -9.35
N LEU A 238 19.67 23.80 -8.56
CA LEU A 238 20.99 24.34 -8.93
C LEU A 238 21.47 23.81 -10.28
N VAL A 239 21.81 24.73 -11.20
CA VAL A 239 22.28 24.39 -12.56
C VAL A 239 23.79 24.14 -12.61
N SER A 240 24.55 24.86 -11.79
CA SER A 240 26.01 24.79 -11.73
C SER A 240 26.52 25.09 -10.32
N ILE A 241 27.63 24.47 -9.91
CA ILE A 241 28.30 24.73 -8.63
C ILE A 241 29.77 25.08 -8.90
N VAL A 242 30.26 26.13 -8.24
CA VAL A 242 31.69 26.51 -8.21
C VAL A 242 32.13 26.57 -6.74
N MET A 243 33.00 25.63 -6.34
CA MET A 243 33.38 25.45 -4.93
C MET A 243 34.66 26.24 -4.60
N ASN A 244 34.51 27.48 -4.13
CA ASN A 244 35.65 28.30 -3.72
C ASN A 244 36.05 28.02 -2.25
N ASN A 245 37.15 27.29 -2.03
CA ASN A 245 37.76 27.05 -0.71
C ASN A 245 36.90 26.29 0.33
N VAL A 246 35.82 25.61 -0.06
CA VAL A 246 35.02 24.79 0.87
C VAL A 246 35.86 23.60 1.35
N THR A 247 36.13 23.52 2.65
CA THR A 247 36.99 22.48 3.24
C THR A 247 36.21 21.35 3.91
N VAL A 248 34.96 21.61 4.32
CA VAL A 248 34.09 20.64 5.00
C VAL A 248 32.77 20.49 4.25
N PHE A 249 32.50 19.28 3.79
CA PHE A 249 31.21 18.90 3.20
C PHE A 249 30.47 17.91 4.10
N GLY A 250 29.18 18.13 4.32
CA GLY A 250 28.29 17.11 4.83
C GLY A 250 28.09 15.96 3.83
N LYS A 251 27.33 14.94 4.25
CA LYS A 251 26.88 13.90 3.33
C LYS A 251 25.72 14.43 2.48
N SER A 252 25.62 13.99 1.23
CA SER A 252 24.45 14.26 0.38
C SER A 252 24.13 15.75 0.14
N CYS A 253 25.09 16.69 0.24
CA CYS A 253 24.79 18.13 0.17
C CYS A 253 24.05 18.57 -1.10
N PHE A 254 24.30 17.92 -2.25
CA PHE A 254 23.65 18.18 -3.54
C PHE A 254 22.91 16.94 -4.09
N TYR A 255 22.48 16.05 -3.19
CA TYR A 255 21.62 14.90 -3.53
C TYR A 255 20.37 15.37 -4.28
N GLY A 256 20.00 14.70 -5.37
CA GLY A 256 18.77 15.00 -6.10
C GLY A 256 18.72 16.38 -6.77
N CYS A 257 19.86 17.07 -6.93
CA CYS A 257 19.95 18.30 -7.74
C CYS A 257 19.81 17.96 -9.23
N ALA A 258 18.59 17.63 -9.65
CA ALA A 258 18.30 17.06 -10.97
C ALA A 258 18.72 17.98 -12.13
N SER A 259 18.70 19.30 -11.91
CA SER A 259 19.08 20.34 -12.86
C SER A 259 20.60 20.55 -13.01
N LEU A 260 21.42 19.95 -12.14
CA LEU A 260 22.86 20.23 -12.06
C LEU A 260 23.60 19.66 -13.28
N VAL A 261 24.19 20.53 -14.10
CA VAL A 261 24.91 20.17 -15.33
C VAL A 261 26.42 20.06 -15.10
N SER A 262 26.99 20.94 -14.26
CA SER A 262 28.45 21.07 -14.10
C SER A 262 28.86 21.43 -12.67
N VAL A 263 29.99 20.87 -12.22
CA VAL A 263 30.63 21.19 -10.94
C VAL A 263 32.09 21.55 -11.18
N ASP A 264 32.54 22.65 -10.59
CA ASP A 264 33.95 22.98 -10.41
C ASP A 264 34.32 22.80 -8.93
N PHE A 265 35.33 21.97 -8.68
CA PHE A 265 35.81 21.60 -7.35
C PHE A 265 36.92 22.52 -6.81
N ASN A 266 37.51 23.37 -7.65
CA ASN A 266 38.53 24.40 -7.36
C ASN A 266 39.32 24.23 -6.03
N GLY A 267 40.11 23.14 -5.93
CA GLY A 267 41.00 22.87 -4.78
C GLY A 267 40.46 21.94 -3.70
N ALA A 268 39.25 21.38 -3.84
CA ALA A 268 38.72 20.38 -2.92
C ALA A 268 39.62 19.12 -2.86
N LYS A 269 39.65 18.47 -1.68
CA LYS A 269 40.45 17.25 -1.41
C LYS A 269 39.66 15.94 -1.46
N ALA A 270 38.34 16.00 -1.31
CA ALA A 270 37.49 14.82 -1.23
C ALA A 270 36.10 15.08 -1.81
N VAL A 271 35.51 14.07 -2.42
CA VAL A 271 34.09 14.05 -2.80
C VAL A 271 33.35 13.15 -1.82
N ASN A 272 32.56 13.72 -0.92
CA ASN A 272 31.92 12.95 0.16
C ASN A 272 30.77 12.04 -0.33
N SER A 273 30.37 11.08 0.52
CA SER A 273 29.34 10.10 0.19
C SER A 273 28.04 10.75 -0.31
N SER A 274 27.54 10.24 -1.43
CA SER A 274 26.30 10.64 -2.10
C SER A 274 26.21 12.13 -2.49
N LEU A 275 27.34 12.84 -2.59
CA LEU A 275 27.36 14.30 -2.79
C LEU A 275 26.53 14.76 -4.00
N PHE A 276 26.58 14.03 -5.13
CA PHE A 276 25.83 14.29 -6.36
C PHE A 276 24.93 13.11 -6.77
N TYR A 277 24.51 12.29 -5.80
CA TYR A 277 23.59 11.19 -6.06
C TYR A 277 22.30 11.70 -6.71
N LYS A 278 21.87 11.13 -7.85
CA LYS A 278 20.75 11.62 -8.68
C LYS A 278 20.90 13.06 -9.20
N ALA A 279 22.10 13.59 -9.36
CA ALA A 279 22.33 14.78 -10.19
C ALA A 279 22.17 14.41 -11.68
N SER A 280 20.92 14.27 -12.13
CA SER A 280 20.55 13.59 -13.37
C SER A 280 20.98 14.27 -14.68
N LEU A 281 21.49 15.50 -14.64
CA LEU A 281 22.08 16.18 -15.82
C LEU A 281 23.61 16.31 -15.75
N LEU A 282 24.24 15.89 -14.65
CA LEU A 282 25.69 15.96 -14.47
C LEU A 282 26.33 14.92 -15.39
N SER A 283 26.99 15.39 -16.45
CA SER A 283 27.40 14.55 -17.58
C SER A 283 28.92 14.46 -17.80
N GLU A 284 29.69 15.25 -17.05
CA GLU A 284 31.15 15.26 -17.06
C GLU A 284 31.68 15.25 -15.63
N PHE A 285 32.64 14.38 -15.34
CA PHE A 285 33.48 14.46 -14.15
C PHE A 285 34.88 14.96 -14.54
N LYS A 286 35.13 16.25 -14.33
CA LYS A 286 36.47 16.82 -14.46
C LYS A 286 37.28 16.44 -13.23
N ASN A 287 38.12 15.42 -13.38
CA ASN A 287 38.91 14.82 -12.33
C ASN A 287 40.06 15.77 -11.91
N PRO A 288 40.00 16.43 -10.73
CA PRO A 288 41.02 17.38 -10.30
C PRO A 288 42.21 16.62 -9.67
N GLU A 289 43.44 17.07 -9.91
CA GLU A 289 44.65 16.47 -9.32
C GLU A 289 44.68 16.53 -7.79
N THR A 290 43.83 17.36 -7.16
CA THR A 290 43.76 17.56 -5.70
C THR A 290 42.85 16.57 -4.98
N ILE A 291 42.02 15.80 -5.68
CA ILE A 291 41.10 14.84 -5.03
C ILE A 291 41.88 13.58 -4.62
N GLU A 292 41.82 13.25 -3.34
CA GLU A 292 42.45 12.06 -2.73
C GLU A 292 41.43 10.91 -2.60
N THR A 293 40.15 11.22 -2.37
CA THR A 293 39.08 10.23 -2.09
C THR A 293 37.75 10.59 -2.74
N ILE A 294 37.02 9.55 -3.19
CA ILE A 294 35.63 9.66 -3.69
C ILE A 294 34.75 8.66 -2.94
N GLY A 295 33.79 9.18 -2.20
CA GLY A 295 32.97 8.46 -1.24
C GLY A 295 31.79 7.68 -1.83
N ASP A 296 31.16 6.84 -0.99
CA ASP A 296 30.09 5.95 -1.40
C ASP A 296 28.97 6.65 -2.19
N SER A 297 28.65 6.11 -3.37
CA SER A 297 27.57 6.60 -4.26
C SER A 297 27.71 8.06 -4.72
N ALA A 298 28.90 8.66 -4.64
CA ALA A 298 29.12 10.10 -4.91
C ALA A 298 28.56 10.61 -6.24
N PHE A 299 28.61 9.79 -7.31
CA PHE A 299 28.14 10.11 -8.65
C PHE A 299 27.08 9.12 -9.16
N ALA A 300 26.43 8.37 -8.27
CA ALA A 300 25.42 7.40 -8.66
C ALA A 300 24.18 8.08 -9.27
N TYR A 301 23.61 7.48 -10.31
CA TYR A 301 22.47 7.98 -11.07
C TYR A 301 22.69 9.37 -11.70
N THR A 302 23.93 9.65 -12.12
CA THR A 302 24.28 10.82 -12.95
C THR A 302 24.22 10.47 -14.44
N SER A 303 24.29 11.49 -15.32
CA SER A 303 24.25 11.34 -16.79
C SER A 303 25.63 11.30 -17.44
N MET A 304 26.64 10.80 -16.72
CA MET A 304 27.99 10.67 -17.26
C MET A 304 28.01 9.77 -18.49
N LYS A 305 28.62 10.24 -19.59
CA LYS A 305 28.79 9.46 -20.81
C LYS A 305 30.12 8.71 -20.86
N LYS A 306 31.15 9.27 -20.25
CA LYS A 306 32.50 8.71 -20.18
C LYS A 306 33.12 9.04 -18.83
N VAL A 307 33.88 8.11 -18.27
CA VAL A 307 34.72 8.37 -17.08
C VAL A 307 36.16 7.97 -17.35
N LYS A 308 37.10 8.78 -16.86
CA LYS A 308 38.51 8.43 -16.79
C LYS A 308 38.96 8.49 -15.34
N LEU A 309 39.33 7.34 -14.80
CA LEU A 309 39.76 7.23 -13.41
C LEU A 309 41.23 7.61 -13.27
N ASN A 310 41.53 8.28 -12.17
CA ASN A 310 42.90 8.49 -11.71
C ASN A 310 43.24 7.36 -10.71
N PRO A 311 44.30 6.56 -10.93
CA PRO A 311 44.69 5.49 -10.03
C PRO A 311 45.24 5.96 -8.67
N ALA A 312 45.53 7.25 -8.50
CA ALA A 312 45.90 7.82 -7.20
C ALA A 312 44.70 8.04 -6.26
N ILE A 313 43.47 7.98 -6.76
CA ILE A 313 42.25 8.20 -5.98
C ILE A 313 41.78 6.91 -5.32
N THR A 314 41.42 6.99 -4.04
CA THR A 314 40.68 5.91 -3.37
C THR A 314 39.18 6.06 -3.64
N TYR A 315 38.61 5.10 -4.37
CA TYR A 315 37.17 5.04 -4.67
C TYR A 315 36.43 4.12 -3.69
N GLN A 316 35.19 4.48 -3.34
CA GLN A 316 34.31 3.68 -2.49
C GLN A 316 33.18 2.99 -3.28
N ALA A 317 32.25 2.32 -2.58
CA ALA A 317 31.23 1.50 -3.22
C ALA A 317 30.18 2.34 -3.96
N ASN A 318 29.55 1.76 -4.98
CA ASN A 318 28.48 2.37 -5.76
C ASN A 318 28.85 3.68 -6.49
N THR A 319 30.13 4.09 -6.56
CA THR A 319 30.53 5.45 -7.00
C THR A 319 29.85 5.91 -8.30
N PHE A 320 29.76 5.04 -9.31
CA PHE A 320 29.09 5.31 -10.59
C PHE A 320 27.84 4.43 -10.82
N GLN A 321 27.25 3.86 -9.75
CA GLN A 321 26.06 3.01 -9.85
C GLN A 321 24.94 3.71 -10.63
N GLY A 322 24.30 3.02 -11.57
CA GLY A 322 23.12 3.51 -12.28
C GLY A 322 23.39 4.69 -13.24
N CYS A 323 24.65 4.95 -13.61
CA CYS A 323 24.99 5.89 -14.69
C CYS A 323 24.59 5.30 -16.04
N ASN A 324 23.29 5.27 -16.33
CA ASN A 324 22.71 4.55 -17.47
C ASN A 324 23.22 5.05 -18.84
N LEU A 325 23.76 6.27 -18.94
CA LEU A 325 24.33 6.83 -20.16
C LEU A 325 25.85 6.60 -20.31
N LEU A 326 26.49 5.92 -19.35
CA LEU A 326 27.94 5.70 -19.36
C LEU A 326 28.30 4.66 -20.43
N GLU A 327 28.90 5.09 -21.53
CA GLU A 327 29.26 4.25 -22.67
C GLU A 327 30.64 3.60 -22.50
N THR A 328 31.60 4.35 -21.95
CA THR A 328 33.01 3.95 -21.85
C THR A 328 33.65 4.33 -20.50
N ALA A 329 34.38 3.40 -19.88
CA ALA A 329 35.19 3.67 -18.69
C ALA A 329 36.68 3.40 -18.98
N ASP A 330 37.53 4.42 -18.75
CA ASP A 330 38.99 4.28 -18.77
C ASP A 330 39.49 4.05 -17.34
N LEU A 331 39.99 2.84 -17.08
CA LEU A 331 40.46 2.35 -15.77
C LEU A 331 41.99 2.17 -15.73
N ASN A 332 42.74 2.73 -16.69
CA ASN A 332 44.19 2.48 -16.80
C ASN A 332 44.93 2.75 -15.48
N GLY A 333 45.49 1.69 -14.89
CA GLY A 333 46.22 1.70 -13.61
C GLY A 333 45.39 1.41 -12.37
N VAL A 334 44.05 1.29 -12.47
CA VAL A 334 43.17 0.91 -11.35
C VAL A 334 43.11 -0.61 -11.23
N THR A 335 43.57 -1.14 -10.09
CA THR A 335 43.67 -2.60 -9.83
C THR A 335 42.52 -3.16 -8.99
N VAL A 336 41.78 -2.29 -8.27
CA VAL A 336 40.69 -2.68 -7.36
C VAL A 336 39.42 -1.95 -7.75
N ILE A 337 38.33 -2.69 -7.97
CA ILE A 337 37.01 -2.13 -8.25
C ILE A 337 36.06 -2.44 -7.08
N PRO A 338 35.55 -1.42 -6.35
CA PRO A 338 34.65 -1.62 -5.22
C PRO A 338 33.32 -2.32 -5.52
N ARG A 339 32.58 -2.66 -4.48
CA ARG A 339 31.21 -3.19 -4.58
C ARG A 339 30.30 -2.23 -5.38
N ASN A 340 29.43 -2.80 -6.22
CA ASN A 340 28.41 -2.10 -7.02
C ASN A 340 28.95 -0.97 -7.94
N PHE A 341 30.26 -0.90 -8.20
CA PHE A 341 30.91 0.31 -8.71
C PHE A 341 30.35 0.86 -10.04
N PHE A 342 30.08 -0.02 -11.01
CA PHE A 342 29.34 0.27 -12.25
C PHE A 342 27.99 -0.46 -12.32
N GLN A 343 27.44 -0.92 -11.19
CA GLN A 343 26.18 -1.67 -11.18
C GLN A 343 25.06 -0.86 -11.86
N GLY A 344 24.39 -1.44 -12.85
CA GLY A 344 23.33 -0.78 -13.60
C GLY A 344 23.79 0.26 -14.62
N CYS A 345 25.09 0.34 -14.96
CA CYS A 345 25.56 1.16 -16.10
C CYS A 345 25.20 0.49 -17.43
N THR A 346 23.92 0.51 -17.77
CA THR A 346 23.33 -0.27 -18.87
C THR A 346 23.89 0.06 -20.26
N SER A 347 24.45 1.26 -20.49
CA SER A 347 25.13 1.60 -21.74
C SER A 347 26.63 1.23 -21.78
N LEU A 348 27.22 0.71 -20.69
CA LEU A 348 28.67 0.52 -20.58
C LEU A 348 29.11 -0.68 -21.43
N LYS A 349 29.64 -0.38 -22.63
CA LYS A 349 30.07 -1.37 -23.63
C LYS A 349 31.59 -1.58 -23.66
N SER A 350 32.37 -0.61 -23.20
CA SER A 350 33.83 -0.65 -23.30
C SER A 350 34.50 -0.23 -22.00
N VAL A 351 35.44 -1.07 -21.53
CA VAL A 351 36.25 -0.83 -20.33
C VAL A 351 37.71 -0.98 -20.71
N ILE A 352 38.46 0.13 -20.67
CA ILE A 352 39.89 0.16 -21.03
C ILE A 352 40.71 -0.17 -19.79
N GLY A 353 41.68 -1.08 -19.92
CA GLY A 353 42.52 -1.57 -18.81
C GLY A 353 41.87 -2.66 -17.94
N PHE A 354 40.79 -3.30 -18.43
CA PHE A 354 40.08 -4.36 -17.72
C PHE A 354 40.98 -5.54 -17.30
N ASP A 355 41.98 -5.86 -18.13
CA ASP A 355 42.99 -6.89 -17.89
C ASP A 355 43.96 -6.58 -16.73
N LYS A 356 43.96 -5.34 -16.21
CA LYS A 356 44.78 -4.91 -15.07
C LYS A 356 44.05 -4.97 -13.72
N ILE A 357 42.75 -5.23 -13.72
CA ILE A 357 41.97 -5.38 -12.49
C ILE A 357 42.33 -6.72 -11.85
N THR A 358 42.60 -6.71 -10.54
CA THR A 358 42.99 -7.90 -9.75
C THR A 358 42.04 -8.21 -8.59
N ASP A 359 41.21 -7.26 -8.13
CA ASP A 359 40.15 -7.51 -7.13
C ASP A 359 38.83 -6.84 -7.58
N PHE A 360 37.84 -7.67 -7.90
CA PHE A 360 36.50 -7.25 -8.29
C PHE A 360 35.54 -7.41 -7.11
N GLY A 361 35.08 -6.29 -6.55
CA GLY A 361 34.05 -6.26 -5.53
C GLY A 361 32.70 -6.78 -6.02
N GLN A 362 31.85 -7.22 -5.09
CA GLN A 362 30.52 -7.77 -5.38
C GLN A 362 29.73 -6.86 -6.34
N SER A 363 29.08 -7.45 -7.35
CA SER A 363 28.21 -6.71 -8.28
C SER A 363 28.87 -5.53 -9.02
N SER A 364 30.21 -5.50 -9.13
CA SER A 364 30.94 -4.33 -9.66
C SER A 364 30.60 -3.99 -11.12
N PHE A 365 30.24 -4.98 -11.94
CA PHE A 365 29.77 -4.82 -13.33
C PHE A 365 28.40 -5.51 -13.57
N GLU A 366 27.58 -5.66 -12.52
CA GLU A 366 26.23 -6.22 -12.62
C GLU A 366 25.32 -5.29 -13.45
N LYS A 367 24.53 -5.84 -14.36
CA LYS A 367 23.58 -5.11 -15.22
C LYS A 367 24.25 -3.97 -16.03
N THR A 368 25.36 -4.31 -16.68
CA THR A 368 26.09 -3.46 -17.63
C THR A 368 25.85 -3.88 -19.08
N GLY A 369 26.21 -3.02 -20.03
CA GLY A 369 26.06 -3.25 -21.47
C GLY A 369 27.20 -4.06 -22.11
N LEU A 370 28.00 -4.79 -21.34
CA LEU A 370 29.18 -5.50 -21.83
C LEU A 370 28.78 -6.66 -22.75
N GLU A 371 29.29 -6.67 -23.99
CA GLU A 371 28.94 -7.69 -24.99
C GLU A 371 29.88 -8.90 -25.03
N ASN A 372 31.17 -8.67 -24.82
CA ASN A 372 32.20 -9.72 -24.78
C ASN A 372 33.25 -9.35 -23.74
N ILE A 373 33.73 -10.33 -22.97
CA ILE A 373 34.82 -10.11 -21.99
C ILE A 373 35.85 -11.24 -22.05
N THR A 374 37.10 -10.89 -21.79
CA THR A 374 38.18 -11.83 -21.46
C THR A 374 38.53 -11.59 -19.99
N LEU A 375 38.45 -12.63 -19.17
CA LEU A 375 38.78 -12.54 -17.75
C LEU A 375 40.30 -12.41 -17.54
N ASN A 376 40.70 -11.78 -16.44
CA ASN A 376 42.03 -11.93 -15.89
C ASN A 376 42.07 -13.20 -15.01
N LYS A 377 42.97 -14.14 -15.33
CA LYS A 377 43.15 -15.41 -14.60
C LYS A 377 43.70 -15.24 -13.18
N ASP A 378 44.45 -14.17 -12.94
CA ASP A 378 45.13 -13.89 -11.67
C ASP A 378 44.25 -12.99 -10.77
N ALA A 379 43.04 -12.62 -11.23
CA ALA A 379 42.12 -11.77 -10.50
C ALA A 379 41.17 -12.54 -9.60
N LYS A 380 40.84 -11.91 -8.47
CA LYS A 380 39.81 -12.35 -7.54
C LYS A 380 38.46 -11.76 -7.95
N TYR A 381 37.50 -12.63 -8.24
CA TYR A 381 36.11 -12.27 -8.52
C TYR A 381 35.25 -12.51 -7.28
N ALA A 382 34.51 -11.49 -6.84
CA ALA A 382 33.42 -11.67 -5.88
C ALA A 382 32.16 -12.26 -6.56
N THR A 383 31.12 -12.49 -5.76
CA THR A 383 29.81 -12.90 -6.29
C THR A 383 29.15 -11.81 -7.14
N ARG A 384 28.33 -12.22 -8.12
CA ARG A 384 27.50 -11.36 -8.99
C ARG A 384 28.25 -10.32 -9.84
N VAL A 385 29.58 -10.41 -10.00
CA VAL A 385 30.36 -9.36 -10.69
C VAL A 385 29.82 -9.05 -12.09
N PHE A 386 29.28 -10.04 -12.83
CA PHE A 386 28.66 -9.86 -14.14
C PHE A 386 27.19 -10.35 -14.19
N ASP A 387 26.49 -10.43 -13.05
CA ASP A 387 25.06 -10.81 -13.00
C ASP A 387 24.23 -9.82 -13.84
N LEU A 388 23.11 -10.27 -14.41
CA LEU A 388 22.16 -9.44 -15.19
C LEU A 388 22.74 -8.72 -16.42
N ASN A 389 23.91 -9.12 -16.92
CA ASN A 389 24.50 -8.56 -18.15
C ASN A 389 23.78 -9.11 -19.39
N SER A 390 22.65 -8.49 -19.74
CA SER A 390 21.73 -8.96 -20.79
C SER A 390 22.35 -8.99 -22.19
N GLU A 391 23.39 -8.19 -22.45
CA GLU A 391 24.06 -8.10 -23.75
C GLU A 391 25.28 -9.01 -23.89
N LEU A 392 25.71 -9.67 -22.80
CA LEU A 392 26.92 -10.49 -22.76
C LEU A 392 26.70 -11.77 -23.57
N LYS A 393 27.43 -11.92 -24.68
CA LYS A 393 27.30 -13.02 -25.65
C LYS A 393 28.40 -14.06 -25.48
N THR A 394 29.63 -13.61 -25.22
CA THR A 394 30.81 -14.47 -25.10
C THR A 394 31.65 -14.10 -23.88
N VAL A 395 32.05 -15.12 -23.13
CA VAL A 395 33.05 -15.02 -22.06
C VAL A 395 34.24 -15.89 -22.45
N ASP A 396 35.43 -15.30 -22.47
CA ASP A 396 36.70 -16.03 -22.47
C ASP A 396 37.23 -16.09 -21.03
N LEU A 397 37.37 -17.31 -20.50
CA LEU A 397 37.84 -17.54 -19.15
C LEU A 397 39.37 -17.36 -19.01
N ASN A 398 40.14 -17.34 -20.09
CA ASN A 398 41.60 -17.07 -20.08
C ASN A 398 42.41 -17.97 -19.11
N GLY A 399 41.93 -19.18 -18.83
CA GLY A 399 42.51 -20.10 -17.84
C GLY A 399 42.13 -19.82 -16.37
N VAL A 400 41.04 -19.10 -16.10
CA VAL A 400 40.41 -19.04 -14.77
C VAL A 400 39.99 -20.44 -14.32
N VAL A 401 40.56 -20.89 -13.20
CA VAL A 401 40.33 -22.25 -12.65
C VAL A 401 39.11 -22.36 -11.73
N VAL A 402 38.69 -21.26 -11.10
CA VAL A 402 37.57 -21.22 -10.14
C VAL A 402 36.59 -20.13 -10.53
N ILE A 403 35.33 -20.50 -10.73
CA ILE A 403 34.23 -19.58 -10.97
C ILE A 403 33.40 -19.44 -9.67
N PRO A 404 33.29 -18.25 -9.07
CA PRO A 404 32.54 -18.05 -7.83
C PRO A 404 31.02 -18.03 -8.07
N ASP A 405 30.28 -18.09 -6.96
CA ASP A 405 28.81 -18.04 -6.95
C ASP A 405 28.26 -16.82 -7.72
N GLU A 406 27.24 -17.07 -8.54
CA GLU A 406 26.49 -16.08 -9.31
C GLU A 406 27.31 -15.24 -10.32
N LEU A 407 28.53 -15.64 -10.71
CA LEU A 407 29.41 -14.78 -11.53
C LEU A 407 28.77 -14.29 -12.85
N PHE A 408 28.14 -15.19 -13.60
CA PHE A 408 27.45 -14.96 -14.89
C PHE A 408 25.97 -15.32 -14.83
N LYS A 409 25.38 -15.16 -13.64
CA LYS A 409 23.95 -15.36 -13.44
C LYS A 409 23.15 -14.37 -14.30
N THR A 410 21.99 -14.78 -14.79
CA THR A 410 21.05 -13.92 -15.54
C THR A 410 21.65 -13.28 -16.82
N CYS A 411 22.70 -13.87 -17.39
CA CYS A 411 23.31 -13.43 -18.64
C CYS A 411 22.55 -14.02 -19.85
N TYR A 412 21.34 -13.50 -20.11
CA TYR A 412 20.38 -14.09 -21.06
C TYR A 412 20.85 -14.22 -22.53
N GLN A 413 21.91 -13.54 -22.95
CA GLN A 413 22.51 -13.70 -24.30
C GLN A 413 23.78 -14.57 -24.32
N LEU A 414 24.26 -15.04 -23.16
CA LEU A 414 25.53 -15.77 -23.04
C LEU A 414 25.40 -17.13 -23.70
N SER A 415 25.98 -17.25 -24.89
CA SER A 415 25.85 -18.39 -25.79
C SER A 415 27.18 -19.10 -26.07
N SER A 416 28.30 -18.51 -25.66
CA SER A 416 29.63 -19.12 -25.74
C SER A 416 30.46 -18.82 -24.48
N VAL A 417 31.05 -19.87 -23.88
CA VAL A 417 32.05 -19.77 -22.81
C VAL A 417 33.28 -20.55 -23.27
N ILE A 418 34.38 -19.83 -23.49
CA ILE A 418 35.65 -20.39 -23.99
C ILE A 418 36.51 -20.79 -22.79
N GLY A 419 37.08 -22.01 -22.82
CA GLY A 419 37.96 -22.52 -21.77
C GLY A 419 37.25 -23.16 -20.58
N ILE A 420 35.95 -23.44 -20.66
CA ILE A 420 35.17 -24.02 -19.55
C ILE A 420 35.69 -25.40 -19.12
N GLU A 421 36.30 -26.14 -20.05
CA GLU A 421 36.97 -27.41 -19.82
C GLU A 421 38.20 -27.32 -18.90
N THR A 422 38.74 -26.11 -18.66
CA THR A 422 39.88 -25.88 -17.75
C THR A 422 39.45 -25.55 -16.32
N VAL A 423 38.16 -25.28 -16.09
CA VAL A 423 37.62 -24.92 -14.77
C VAL A 423 37.54 -26.16 -13.88
N THR A 424 38.01 -26.07 -12.63
CA THR A 424 37.95 -27.17 -11.65
C THR A 424 36.89 -26.95 -10.56
N GLN A 425 36.35 -25.75 -10.45
CA GLN A 425 35.23 -25.46 -9.54
C GLN A 425 34.26 -24.44 -10.15
N VAL A 426 32.97 -24.79 -10.20
CA VAL A 426 31.88 -23.91 -10.66
C VAL A 426 30.92 -23.65 -9.51
N GLY A 427 30.84 -22.37 -9.09
CA GLY A 427 30.03 -21.90 -7.98
C GLY A 427 28.52 -21.96 -8.21
N LYS A 428 27.77 -21.75 -7.13
CA LYS A 428 26.31 -21.83 -7.11
C LYS A 428 25.68 -20.79 -8.03
N ASN A 429 24.70 -21.19 -8.85
CA ASN A 429 24.08 -20.33 -9.88
C ASN A 429 25.07 -19.68 -10.88
N ALA A 430 26.33 -20.12 -11.00
CA ALA A 430 27.37 -19.38 -11.71
C ALA A 430 27.03 -19.04 -13.18
N PHE A 431 26.32 -19.92 -13.89
CA PHE A 431 25.81 -19.71 -15.25
C PHE A 431 24.29 -19.86 -15.32
N ARG A 432 23.57 -19.61 -14.23
CA ARG A 432 22.10 -19.71 -14.24
C ARG A 432 21.49 -18.67 -15.20
N ASP A 433 20.39 -19.04 -15.86
CA ASP A 433 19.61 -18.17 -16.76
C ASP A 433 20.45 -17.65 -17.97
N ASN A 434 21.06 -18.58 -18.72
CA ASN A 434 21.92 -18.32 -19.90
C ASN A 434 21.30 -18.77 -21.26
N ALA A 435 22.05 -18.58 -22.36
CA ALA A 435 21.68 -19.00 -23.73
C ALA A 435 22.67 -20.00 -24.39
N LEU A 436 23.43 -20.78 -23.61
CA LEU A 436 24.26 -21.88 -24.10
C LEU A 436 23.40 -22.90 -24.83
N THR A 437 23.85 -23.38 -25.99
CA THR A 437 23.14 -24.38 -26.80
C THR A 437 23.61 -25.82 -26.55
N SER A 438 24.88 -25.97 -26.16
CA SER A 438 25.55 -27.24 -25.89
C SER A 438 26.60 -27.04 -24.81
N LEU A 439 26.85 -28.07 -24.01
CA LEU A 439 27.82 -28.02 -22.91
C LEU A 439 28.56 -29.35 -22.78
N THR A 440 29.89 -29.30 -22.73
CA THR A 440 30.74 -30.43 -22.30
C THR A 440 31.27 -30.10 -20.92
N LEU A 441 31.01 -30.97 -19.95
CA LEU A 441 31.51 -30.78 -18.58
C LEU A 441 32.99 -31.18 -18.49
N ASN A 442 33.77 -30.51 -17.66
CA ASN A 442 35.04 -31.05 -17.17
C ASN A 442 34.77 -32.17 -16.16
N LYS A 443 35.36 -33.34 -16.39
CA LYS A 443 35.28 -34.55 -15.54
C LYS A 443 35.89 -34.37 -14.14
N ASP A 444 36.93 -33.54 -14.04
CA ASP A 444 37.71 -33.32 -12.82
C ASP A 444 37.17 -32.12 -11.99
N ALA A 445 36.05 -31.52 -12.42
CA ALA A 445 35.48 -30.32 -11.82
C ALA A 445 34.39 -30.60 -10.78
N THR A 446 34.37 -29.79 -9.72
CA THR A 446 33.26 -29.77 -8.76
C THR A 446 32.23 -28.73 -9.19
N TYR A 447 31.02 -29.18 -9.51
CA TYR A 447 29.86 -28.32 -9.76
C TYR A 447 29.05 -28.16 -8.47
N MET A 448 28.59 -26.95 -8.20
CA MET A 448 27.68 -26.67 -7.08
C MET A 448 26.22 -26.74 -7.55
N ASP A 449 25.28 -26.55 -6.62
CA ASP A 449 23.86 -26.51 -6.96
C ASP A 449 23.53 -25.36 -7.95
N PHE A 450 22.52 -25.57 -8.80
CA PHE A 450 21.98 -24.58 -9.74
C PHE A 450 22.94 -24.03 -10.83
N CYS A 451 24.13 -24.59 -11.05
CA CYS A 451 25.13 -23.96 -11.96
C CYS A 451 24.59 -23.60 -13.36
N PHE A 452 23.73 -24.44 -13.95
CA PHE A 452 23.17 -24.24 -15.29
C PHE A 452 21.61 -24.22 -15.29
N THR A 453 20.98 -23.92 -14.16
CA THR A 453 19.51 -23.78 -14.07
C THR A 453 19.00 -22.75 -15.09
N SER A 454 17.86 -23.03 -15.70
CA SER A 454 17.20 -22.17 -16.70
C SER A 454 18.06 -21.85 -17.93
N SER A 455 19.02 -22.71 -18.30
CA SER A 455 19.73 -22.63 -19.59
C SER A 455 18.78 -22.99 -20.74
N SER A 456 17.82 -22.10 -21.03
CA SER A 456 16.63 -22.42 -21.84
C SER A 456 16.93 -22.74 -23.30
N LYS A 457 18.15 -22.46 -23.78
CA LYS A 457 18.62 -22.80 -25.12
C LYS A 457 19.43 -24.10 -25.19
N LEU A 458 19.75 -24.71 -24.04
CA LEU A 458 20.59 -25.91 -23.97
C LEU A 458 19.82 -27.11 -24.51
N VAL A 459 20.35 -27.77 -25.54
CA VAL A 459 19.73 -28.91 -26.23
C VAL A 459 20.41 -30.23 -25.87
N SER A 460 21.72 -30.20 -25.64
CA SER A 460 22.56 -31.37 -25.39
C SER A 460 23.63 -31.12 -24.33
N VAL A 461 23.83 -32.08 -23.43
CA VAL A 461 24.93 -32.10 -22.46
C VAL A 461 25.77 -33.36 -22.65
N ASP A 462 27.08 -33.17 -22.76
CA ASP A 462 28.07 -34.22 -22.59
C ASP A 462 28.58 -34.21 -21.14
N PHE A 463 28.28 -35.28 -20.41
CA PHE A 463 28.69 -35.45 -19.01
C PHE A 463 30.18 -35.78 -18.85
N ASN A 464 30.86 -36.20 -19.91
CA ASN A 464 32.31 -36.45 -19.94
C ASN A 464 32.82 -37.31 -18.76
N GLY A 465 31.98 -38.23 -18.24
CA GLY A 465 32.33 -39.12 -17.14
C GLY A 465 32.30 -38.53 -15.73
N ILE A 466 31.59 -37.41 -15.46
CA ILE A 466 31.31 -37.02 -14.07
C ILE A 466 30.47 -38.08 -13.33
N THR A 467 30.67 -38.23 -12.02
CA THR A 467 30.04 -39.28 -11.21
C THR A 467 28.86 -38.82 -10.35
N VAL A 468 28.69 -37.51 -10.17
CA VAL A 468 27.65 -36.89 -9.33
C VAL A 468 27.04 -35.69 -10.05
N VAL A 469 25.72 -35.70 -10.21
CA VAL A 469 24.95 -34.54 -10.71
C VAL A 469 24.38 -33.78 -9.51
N PRO A 470 24.80 -32.53 -9.22
CA PRO A 470 24.31 -31.76 -8.06
C PRO A 470 22.82 -31.41 -8.13
N ASN A 471 22.28 -30.85 -7.06
CA ASN A 471 20.88 -30.45 -7.03
C ASN A 471 20.62 -29.32 -8.03
N TYR A 472 19.48 -29.39 -8.71
CA TYR A 472 18.99 -28.37 -9.65
C TYR A 472 19.91 -28.07 -10.85
N LEU A 473 20.96 -28.87 -11.12
CA LEU A 473 22.03 -28.55 -12.08
C LEU A 473 21.48 -28.07 -13.44
N PHE A 474 20.51 -28.79 -14.00
CA PHE A 474 19.83 -28.49 -15.26
C PHE A 474 18.31 -28.26 -15.09
N GLN A 475 17.86 -27.86 -13.88
CA GLN A 475 16.46 -27.48 -13.68
C GLN A 475 16.05 -26.40 -14.69
N ASN A 476 14.84 -26.49 -15.25
CA ASN A 476 14.25 -25.57 -16.24
C ASN A 476 15.05 -25.43 -17.56
N CYS A 477 15.89 -26.39 -17.90
CA CYS A 477 16.51 -26.45 -19.24
C CYS A 477 15.48 -27.00 -20.26
N TYR A 478 14.46 -26.20 -20.59
CA TYR A 478 13.26 -26.61 -21.35
C TYR A 478 13.50 -27.12 -22.79
N ASN A 479 14.72 -27.06 -23.32
CA ASN A 479 15.08 -27.64 -24.62
C ASN A 479 16.02 -28.85 -24.52
N LEU A 480 16.47 -29.20 -23.31
CA LEU A 480 17.46 -30.26 -23.08
C LEU A 480 16.79 -31.61 -23.25
N GLU A 481 17.09 -32.28 -24.36
CA GLU A 481 16.49 -33.57 -24.76
C GLU A 481 17.53 -34.67 -25.03
N ASN A 482 18.84 -34.35 -25.04
CA ASN A 482 19.92 -35.31 -25.31
C ASN A 482 21.02 -35.29 -24.24
N PHE A 483 21.49 -36.48 -23.84
CA PHE A 483 22.62 -36.68 -22.94
C PHE A 483 23.61 -37.71 -23.51
N THR A 484 24.91 -37.52 -23.29
CA THR A 484 25.96 -38.50 -23.61
C THR A 484 26.92 -38.70 -22.43
N ASN A 485 27.61 -39.85 -22.42
CA ASN A 485 28.68 -40.20 -21.46
C ASN A 485 28.24 -40.13 -19.97
N TYR A 486 27.02 -40.60 -19.70
CA TYR A 486 26.33 -40.52 -18.41
C TYR A 486 26.32 -41.86 -17.63
N GLU A 487 26.92 -42.92 -18.19
CA GLU A 487 26.98 -44.27 -17.60
C GLU A 487 27.78 -44.39 -16.30
N ASN A 488 28.61 -43.38 -15.98
CA ASN A 488 29.41 -43.32 -14.76
C ASN A 488 28.73 -42.57 -13.60
N ILE A 489 27.51 -42.06 -13.80
CA ILE A 489 26.75 -41.35 -12.76
C ILE A 489 26.32 -42.34 -11.68
N THR A 490 26.61 -42.00 -10.42
CA THR A 490 26.22 -42.76 -9.23
C THR A 490 25.20 -42.03 -8.35
N GLU A 491 25.08 -40.71 -8.52
CA GLU A 491 24.14 -39.87 -7.78
C GLU A 491 23.56 -38.76 -8.66
N VAL A 492 22.24 -38.59 -8.60
CA VAL A 492 21.47 -37.52 -9.25
C VAL A 492 20.72 -36.74 -8.19
N GLY A 493 21.12 -35.48 -8.00
CA GLY A 493 20.59 -34.58 -6.99
C GLY A 493 19.12 -34.19 -7.18
N LYS A 494 18.56 -33.55 -6.16
CA LYS A 494 17.16 -33.10 -6.14
C LYS A 494 16.89 -32.16 -7.31
N TYR A 495 15.79 -32.37 -8.03
CA TYR A 495 15.36 -31.57 -9.19
C TYR A 495 16.41 -31.39 -10.31
N ALA A 496 17.46 -32.22 -10.37
CA ALA A 496 18.61 -32.02 -11.27
C ALA A 496 18.24 -31.87 -12.75
N PHE A 497 17.22 -32.60 -13.22
CA PHE A 497 16.69 -32.56 -14.59
C PHE A 497 15.23 -32.07 -14.65
N SER A 498 14.77 -31.38 -13.61
CA SER A 498 13.38 -30.93 -13.52
C SER A 498 13.07 -29.95 -14.64
N GLY A 499 11.97 -30.12 -15.37
CA GLY A 499 11.60 -29.24 -16.49
C GLY A 499 12.46 -29.42 -17.75
N THR A 500 13.11 -30.57 -17.93
CA THR A 500 13.80 -30.91 -19.18
C THR A 500 12.83 -31.48 -20.22
N LYS A 501 13.31 -31.63 -21.46
CA LYS A 501 12.53 -32.02 -22.65
C LYS A 501 12.78 -33.49 -23.04
N ILE A 502 13.26 -34.29 -22.09
CA ILE A 502 13.43 -35.75 -22.25
C ILE A 502 12.11 -36.40 -22.64
N LYS A 503 12.16 -37.42 -23.51
CA LYS A 503 10.98 -38.16 -24.00
C LYS A 503 10.88 -39.57 -23.45
N GLU A 504 12.02 -40.22 -23.29
CA GLU A 504 12.15 -41.56 -22.74
C GLU A 504 13.25 -41.53 -21.68
N LEU A 505 13.09 -42.34 -20.63
CA LEU A 505 14.05 -42.43 -19.52
C LEU A 505 14.18 -43.88 -19.05
N ILE A 506 15.42 -44.31 -18.84
CA ILE A 506 15.75 -45.56 -18.15
C ILE A 506 16.32 -45.20 -16.78
N ILE A 507 15.71 -45.72 -15.72
CA ILE A 507 16.24 -45.63 -14.37
C ILE A 507 17.32 -46.71 -14.21
N HIS A 508 18.55 -46.30 -13.89
CA HIS A 508 19.69 -47.20 -13.83
C HIS A 508 19.89 -47.78 -12.42
N ASP A 509 20.19 -49.08 -12.36
CA ASP A 509 20.51 -49.77 -11.11
C ASP A 509 21.73 -49.15 -10.42
N ASN A 510 21.71 -49.09 -9.09
CA ASN A 510 22.74 -48.49 -8.21
C ASN A 510 22.89 -46.96 -8.27
N VAL A 511 22.10 -46.23 -9.06
CA VAL A 511 22.08 -44.76 -9.03
C VAL A 511 21.20 -44.25 -7.89
N LYS A 512 21.72 -43.35 -7.06
CA LYS A 512 20.92 -42.64 -6.03
C LYS A 512 20.20 -41.47 -6.66
N TYR A 513 18.88 -41.43 -6.56
CA TYR A 513 18.05 -40.35 -7.09
C TYR A 513 17.46 -39.48 -5.97
N GLY A 514 17.60 -38.16 -6.10
CA GLY A 514 17.00 -37.17 -5.21
C GLY A 514 15.54 -36.85 -5.55
N ASP A 515 14.84 -36.22 -4.59
CA ASP A 515 13.47 -35.75 -4.76
C ASP A 515 13.31 -34.90 -6.03
N GLY A 516 12.25 -35.16 -6.80
CA GLY A 516 11.85 -34.35 -7.93
C GLY A 516 12.81 -34.32 -9.12
N ALA A 517 13.82 -35.20 -9.18
CA ALA A 517 14.89 -35.17 -10.18
C ALA A 517 14.39 -35.03 -11.63
N PHE A 518 13.26 -35.66 -11.98
CA PHE A 518 12.64 -35.60 -13.31
C PHE A 518 11.24 -34.96 -13.30
N SER A 519 10.90 -34.18 -12.27
CA SER A 519 9.62 -33.47 -12.19
C SER A 519 9.49 -32.39 -13.28
N ASN A 520 8.27 -32.04 -13.69
CA ASN A 520 7.94 -31.07 -14.73
C ASN A 520 8.47 -31.42 -16.14
N CYS A 521 8.94 -32.65 -16.38
CA CYS A 521 9.36 -33.11 -17.70
C CYS A 521 8.11 -33.42 -18.56
N GLY A 522 7.38 -32.38 -18.96
CA GLY A 522 6.09 -32.48 -19.66
C GLY A 522 6.14 -33.14 -21.04
N PHE A 523 7.33 -33.48 -21.55
CA PHE A 523 7.53 -34.25 -22.79
C PHE A 523 7.90 -35.72 -22.55
N LEU A 524 8.11 -36.14 -21.29
CA LEU A 524 8.43 -37.52 -20.92
C LEU A 524 7.20 -38.40 -21.16
N GLN A 525 7.28 -39.32 -22.11
CA GLN A 525 6.18 -40.19 -22.56
C GLN A 525 6.28 -41.58 -21.95
N LYS A 526 7.52 -42.08 -21.78
CA LYS A 526 7.83 -43.43 -21.35
C LYS A 526 8.94 -43.44 -20.30
N VAL A 527 8.77 -44.27 -19.27
CA VAL A 527 9.81 -44.57 -18.27
C VAL A 527 9.95 -46.08 -18.12
N ASP A 528 11.18 -46.58 -18.14
CA ASP A 528 11.53 -47.89 -17.58
C ASP A 528 12.15 -47.70 -16.19
N LEU A 529 11.50 -48.28 -15.17
CA LEU A 529 11.96 -48.21 -13.78
C LEU A 529 13.09 -49.21 -13.46
N GLY A 530 13.50 -50.05 -14.42
CA GLY A 530 14.62 -50.98 -14.26
C GLY A 530 14.36 -52.00 -13.14
N ASN A 531 15.27 -52.08 -12.17
CA ASN A 531 15.10 -52.87 -10.95
C ASN A 531 14.96 -52.02 -9.68
N THR A 532 14.61 -50.73 -9.79
CA THR A 532 14.34 -49.92 -8.59
C THR A 532 13.10 -50.45 -7.85
N THR A 533 13.12 -50.30 -6.53
CA THR A 533 12.00 -50.61 -5.63
C THR A 533 11.45 -49.38 -4.91
N VAL A 534 12.12 -48.24 -5.04
CA VAL A 534 11.83 -46.99 -4.33
C VAL A 534 11.76 -45.84 -5.34
N ILE A 535 10.73 -45.01 -5.23
CA ILE A 535 10.57 -43.77 -6.00
C ILE A 535 10.62 -42.57 -5.04
N PRO A 536 11.55 -41.60 -5.21
CA PRO A 536 11.65 -40.41 -4.35
C PRO A 536 10.40 -39.51 -4.37
N ASN A 537 10.32 -38.53 -3.45
CA ASN A 537 9.22 -37.57 -3.47
C ASN A 537 9.25 -36.74 -4.76
N TYR A 538 8.10 -36.35 -5.28
CA TYR A 538 7.93 -35.51 -6.48
C TYR A 538 8.55 -36.06 -7.78
N PHE A 539 9.08 -37.30 -7.81
CA PHE A 539 10.03 -37.75 -8.84
C PHE A 539 9.60 -37.53 -10.30
N PHE A 540 8.33 -37.81 -10.63
CA PHE A 540 7.69 -37.53 -11.93
C PHE A 540 6.50 -36.56 -11.83
N LYS A 541 6.45 -35.73 -10.77
CA LYS A 541 5.39 -34.71 -10.62
C LYS A 541 5.32 -33.84 -11.86
N ASN A 542 4.13 -33.55 -12.40
CA ASN A 542 3.87 -32.78 -13.60
C ASN A 542 4.50 -33.34 -14.89
N CYS A 543 4.82 -34.64 -14.96
CA CYS A 543 5.15 -35.32 -16.22
C CYS A 543 3.86 -35.66 -16.99
N THR A 544 3.18 -34.62 -17.48
CA THR A 544 1.82 -34.69 -18.04
C THR A 544 1.69 -35.51 -19.33
N ALA A 545 2.79 -35.83 -20.01
CA ALA A 545 2.81 -36.74 -21.16
C ALA A 545 3.09 -38.21 -20.80
N LEU A 546 3.46 -38.52 -19.55
CA LEU A 546 3.89 -39.86 -19.15
C LEU A 546 2.67 -40.78 -19.04
N ALA A 547 2.64 -41.78 -19.91
CA ALA A 547 1.55 -42.75 -20.01
C ALA A 547 2.06 -44.21 -19.97
N GLU A 548 3.30 -44.47 -20.42
CA GLU A 548 3.90 -45.80 -20.35
C GLU A 548 4.93 -45.88 -19.20
N ILE A 549 4.64 -46.68 -18.18
CA ILE A 549 5.55 -46.95 -17.06
C ILE A 549 5.83 -48.45 -16.99
N VAL A 550 7.04 -48.85 -17.38
CA VAL A 550 7.49 -50.25 -17.38
C VAL A 550 8.06 -50.59 -15.99
N ASN A 551 7.83 -51.83 -15.53
CA ASN A 551 8.25 -52.35 -14.21
C ASN A 551 7.59 -51.67 -12.99
N PHE A 552 6.39 -51.09 -13.15
CA PHE A 552 5.63 -50.43 -12.07
C PHE A 552 5.29 -51.36 -10.88
N ASP A 553 5.10 -52.65 -11.15
CA ASP A 553 4.77 -53.70 -10.18
C ASP A 553 5.91 -54.03 -9.20
N LYS A 554 7.15 -53.62 -9.49
CA LYS A 554 8.30 -53.81 -8.60
C LYS A 554 8.39 -52.78 -7.45
N ILE A 555 7.63 -51.69 -7.51
CA ILE A 555 7.77 -50.58 -6.57
C ILE A 555 7.11 -50.92 -5.22
N THR A 556 7.89 -50.82 -4.15
CA THR A 556 7.47 -51.10 -2.77
C THR A 556 7.38 -49.84 -1.90
N GLU A 557 7.97 -48.72 -2.34
CA GLU A 557 7.90 -47.43 -1.64
C GLU A 557 7.76 -46.25 -2.62
N PHE A 558 6.63 -45.54 -2.51
CA PHE A 558 6.27 -44.38 -3.31
C PHE A 558 6.40 -43.10 -2.48
N GLY A 559 7.33 -42.21 -2.82
CA GLY A 559 7.46 -40.90 -2.22
C GLY A 559 6.23 -40.01 -2.47
N GLY A 560 6.04 -39.00 -1.62
CA GLY A 560 4.90 -38.09 -1.73
C GLY A 560 4.90 -37.31 -3.05
N ASN A 561 3.74 -37.19 -3.70
CA ASN A 561 3.54 -36.55 -5.00
C ASN A 561 4.38 -37.14 -6.15
N CYS A 562 4.89 -38.38 -6.04
CA CYS A 562 5.86 -38.86 -7.03
C CYS A 562 5.29 -39.10 -8.44
N PHE A 563 3.98 -39.32 -8.58
CA PHE A 563 3.25 -39.38 -9.86
C PHE A 563 2.15 -38.31 -9.93
N ASP A 564 2.27 -37.20 -9.19
CA ASP A 564 1.30 -36.10 -9.24
C ASP A 564 1.21 -35.52 -10.67
N SER A 565 0.00 -35.40 -11.20
CA SER A 565 -0.31 -34.85 -12.53
C SER A 565 0.35 -35.62 -13.68
N VAL A 566 0.35 -36.96 -13.57
CA VAL A 566 0.80 -37.91 -14.60
C VAL A 566 -0.41 -38.49 -15.35
N SER A 567 -0.26 -38.76 -16.65
CA SER A 567 -1.36 -39.23 -17.53
C SER A 567 -1.55 -40.76 -17.50
N ILE A 568 -1.65 -41.35 -16.31
CA ILE A 568 -1.98 -42.78 -16.15
C ILE A 568 -3.44 -43.01 -16.57
N GLU A 569 -3.67 -43.80 -17.63
CA GLU A 569 -4.99 -43.97 -18.25
C GLU A 569 -5.76 -45.19 -17.73
N GLY A 570 -7.04 -45.00 -17.41
CA GLY A 570 -8.00 -46.07 -17.15
C GLY A 570 -8.03 -46.59 -15.72
N GLU A 571 -7.78 -47.90 -15.55
CA GLU A 571 -7.84 -48.61 -14.28
C GLU A 571 -6.46 -48.69 -13.62
N LEU A 572 -6.31 -48.05 -12.46
CA LEU A 572 -5.10 -48.13 -11.64
C LEU A 572 -5.26 -49.20 -10.56
N LYS A 573 -4.48 -50.28 -10.67
CA LYS A 573 -4.37 -51.35 -9.67
C LYS A 573 -3.23 -51.05 -8.71
N LEU A 574 -3.52 -51.02 -7.42
CA LEU A 574 -2.52 -50.75 -6.39
C LEU A 574 -2.37 -51.95 -5.44
N ASN A 575 -1.15 -52.11 -4.93
CA ASN A 575 -0.77 -53.14 -3.96
C ASN A 575 -0.68 -52.51 -2.57
N GLY A 576 -1.55 -52.91 -1.63
CA GLY A 576 -1.62 -52.37 -0.26
C GLY A 576 -0.45 -52.77 0.65
N THR A 577 0.40 -53.71 0.23
CA THR A 577 1.66 -54.04 0.96
C THR A 577 2.79 -53.04 0.67
N ALA A 578 2.66 -52.20 -0.37
CA ALA A 578 3.60 -51.12 -0.65
C ALA A 578 3.32 -49.89 0.25
N LYS A 579 4.36 -49.09 0.52
CA LYS A 579 4.23 -47.83 1.24
C LYS A 579 3.92 -46.69 0.26
N TYR A 580 2.92 -45.88 0.59
CA TYR A 580 2.54 -44.70 -0.20
C TYR A 580 2.68 -43.43 0.65
N GLY A 581 3.38 -42.43 0.11
CA GLY A 581 3.42 -41.08 0.65
C GLY A 581 2.10 -40.31 0.44
N SER A 582 2.09 -39.03 0.78
CA SER A 582 0.95 -38.16 0.50
C SER A 582 0.83 -37.84 -1.00
N SER A 583 -0.41 -37.75 -1.51
CA SER A 583 -0.71 -37.23 -2.85
C SER A 583 0.02 -37.90 -4.02
N VAL A 584 0.37 -39.19 -3.89
CA VAL A 584 1.14 -39.95 -4.91
C VAL A 584 0.57 -39.81 -6.31
N PHE A 585 -0.76 -39.85 -6.47
CA PHE A 585 -1.47 -39.77 -7.74
C PHE A 585 -2.44 -38.57 -7.81
N ALA A 586 -2.16 -37.48 -7.08
CA ALA A 586 -2.96 -36.26 -7.19
C ALA A 586 -2.93 -35.74 -8.64
N GLY A 587 -4.00 -35.13 -9.15
CA GLY A 587 -4.04 -34.57 -10.51
C GLY A 587 -4.00 -35.58 -11.67
N CYS A 588 -4.04 -36.89 -11.40
CA CYS A 588 -4.01 -37.94 -12.43
C CYS A 588 -5.35 -38.10 -13.14
N ASP A 589 -5.73 -37.08 -13.92
CA ASP A 589 -7.04 -36.94 -14.57
C ASP A 589 -7.42 -38.04 -15.58
N LYS A 590 -6.50 -38.92 -15.95
CA LYS A 590 -6.77 -40.03 -16.87
C LYS A 590 -7.20 -41.31 -16.16
N ILE A 591 -7.11 -41.36 -14.82
CA ILE A 591 -7.61 -42.46 -14.01
C ILE A 591 -9.14 -42.35 -13.90
N THR A 592 -9.85 -43.41 -14.30
CA THR A 592 -11.31 -43.51 -14.17
C THR A 592 -11.73 -44.42 -13.02
N LYS A 593 -10.88 -45.40 -12.68
CA LYS A 593 -11.13 -46.44 -11.68
C LYS A 593 -9.87 -46.74 -10.87
N VAL A 594 -10.01 -46.91 -9.55
CA VAL A 594 -8.94 -47.37 -8.66
C VAL A 594 -9.35 -48.67 -7.99
N VAL A 595 -8.42 -49.64 -7.95
CA VAL A 595 -8.59 -50.92 -7.24
C VAL A 595 -7.56 -51.00 -6.10
N LEU A 596 -8.06 -50.99 -4.86
CA LEU A 596 -7.28 -50.99 -3.62
C LEU A 596 -7.12 -52.42 -3.08
N ASN A 597 -6.15 -53.18 -3.57
CA ASN A 597 -5.94 -54.56 -3.10
C ASN A 597 -5.20 -54.56 -1.75
N GLU A 598 -5.81 -55.13 -0.71
CA GLU A 598 -5.21 -55.28 0.63
C GLU A 598 -4.81 -53.95 1.33
N PHE A 599 -5.51 -52.86 1.02
CA PHE A 599 -5.25 -51.55 1.65
C PHE A 599 -5.81 -51.47 3.08
N THR A 600 -4.98 -50.97 4.00
CA THR A 600 -5.38 -50.62 5.38
C THR A 600 -5.55 -49.12 5.57
N GLU A 601 -4.73 -48.30 4.92
CA GLU A 601 -4.78 -46.84 4.94
C GLU A 601 -4.69 -46.25 3.52
N VAL A 602 -5.55 -45.28 3.21
CA VAL A 602 -5.40 -44.38 2.06
C VAL A 602 -4.75 -43.08 2.55
N PRO A 603 -3.52 -42.73 2.13
CA PRO A 603 -2.84 -41.53 2.61
C PRO A 603 -3.53 -40.20 2.28
N TYR A 604 -3.07 -39.15 2.96
CA TYR A 604 -3.44 -37.76 2.68
C TYR A 604 -3.40 -37.45 1.17
N GLY A 605 -4.50 -36.95 0.64
CA GLY A 605 -4.62 -36.38 -0.70
C GLY A 605 -4.26 -37.31 -1.87
N MET A 606 -4.23 -38.64 -1.66
CA MET A 606 -3.67 -39.63 -2.60
C MET A 606 -4.18 -39.49 -4.05
N PHE A 607 -5.47 -39.17 -4.22
CA PHE A 607 -6.13 -38.96 -5.52
C PHE A 607 -6.80 -37.58 -5.63
N THR A 608 -6.34 -36.59 -4.86
CA THR A 608 -6.85 -35.20 -4.93
C THR A 608 -6.78 -34.69 -6.37
N GLY A 609 -7.90 -34.27 -6.93
CA GLY A 609 -7.94 -33.67 -8.27
C GLY A 609 -7.82 -34.67 -9.41
N CYS A 610 -8.13 -35.96 -9.20
CA CYS A 610 -8.37 -36.88 -10.32
C CYS A 610 -9.80 -36.67 -10.84
N TYR A 611 -10.00 -35.66 -11.70
CA TYR A 611 -11.34 -35.16 -12.07
C TYR A 611 -12.22 -36.18 -12.83
N ASN A 612 -11.68 -37.30 -13.32
CA ASN A 612 -12.44 -38.39 -13.96
C ASN A 612 -12.56 -39.66 -13.10
N LEU A 613 -11.98 -39.70 -11.89
CA LEU A 613 -12.09 -40.86 -11.00
C LEU A 613 -13.54 -41.01 -10.51
N ALA A 614 -14.24 -42.04 -11.00
CA ALA A 614 -15.67 -42.25 -10.75
C ALA A 614 -15.95 -43.53 -9.94
N GLU A 615 -15.00 -44.47 -9.88
CA GLU A 615 -15.17 -45.75 -9.18
C GLU A 615 -13.94 -46.07 -8.30
N ILE A 616 -14.17 -46.47 -7.05
CA ILE A 616 -13.15 -46.97 -6.12
C ILE A 616 -13.62 -48.34 -5.62
N VAL A 617 -12.78 -49.36 -5.75
CA VAL A 617 -13.08 -50.74 -5.32
C VAL A 617 -12.15 -51.11 -4.16
N GLY A 618 -12.70 -51.69 -3.07
CA GLY A 618 -11.96 -52.11 -1.88
C GLY A 618 -11.89 -51.07 -0.76
N LEU A 619 -12.66 -49.98 -0.83
CA LEU A 619 -12.66 -48.94 0.21
C LEU A 619 -13.28 -49.44 1.52
N GLU A 620 -14.19 -50.41 1.43
CA GLU A 620 -14.87 -51.08 2.55
C GLU A 620 -13.92 -51.85 3.50
N SER A 621 -12.69 -52.16 3.08
CA SER A 621 -11.67 -52.77 3.94
C SER A 621 -10.72 -51.76 4.61
N VAL A 622 -10.82 -50.47 4.27
CA VAL A 622 -9.88 -49.43 4.71
C VAL A 622 -10.29 -48.89 6.08
N THR A 623 -9.38 -48.96 7.06
CA THR A 623 -9.64 -48.48 8.44
C THR A 623 -9.26 -47.00 8.62
N LYS A 624 -8.52 -46.40 7.68
CA LYS A 624 -8.13 -44.99 7.73
C LYS A 624 -8.06 -44.34 6.35
N VAL A 625 -8.76 -43.23 6.18
CA VAL A 625 -8.74 -42.41 4.96
C VAL A 625 -8.21 -41.02 5.29
N GLY A 626 -7.07 -40.65 4.72
CA GLY A 626 -6.43 -39.37 4.97
C GLY A 626 -7.20 -38.16 4.42
N SER A 627 -6.94 -37.00 5.00
CA SER A 627 -7.54 -35.73 4.56
C SER A 627 -7.34 -35.50 3.06
N LEU A 628 -8.33 -34.91 2.38
CA LEU A 628 -8.35 -34.66 0.92
C LEU A 628 -8.24 -35.89 0.00
N ALA A 629 -8.23 -37.14 0.50
CA ALA A 629 -7.88 -38.33 -0.28
C ALA A 629 -8.57 -38.43 -1.64
N PHE A 630 -9.85 -38.05 -1.73
CA PHE A 630 -10.67 -38.07 -2.94
C PHE A 630 -11.27 -36.69 -3.30
N LYS A 631 -10.70 -35.58 -2.79
CA LYS A 631 -11.11 -34.21 -3.14
C LYS A 631 -11.10 -34.03 -4.65
N ASN A 632 -12.05 -33.27 -5.20
CA ASN A 632 -12.11 -32.95 -6.65
C ASN A 632 -12.20 -34.20 -7.57
N THR A 633 -12.79 -35.30 -7.12
CA THR A 633 -13.03 -36.49 -7.96
C THR A 633 -14.43 -36.49 -8.60
N SER A 634 -14.71 -37.45 -9.48
CA SER A 634 -16.01 -37.63 -10.15
C SER A 634 -16.92 -38.66 -9.47
N LEU A 635 -16.68 -38.97 -8.19
CA LEU A 635 -17.55 -39.85 -7.40
C LEU A 635 -18.99 -39.30 -7.35
N THR A 636 -19.97 -40.18 -7.50
CA THR A 636 -21.41 -39.84 -7.45
C THR A 636 -22.06 -40.13 -6.11
N GLU A 637 -21.49 -41.06 -5.35
CA GLU A 637 -21.92 -41.45 -3.99
C GLU A 637 -20.68 -41.70 -3.12
N PHE A 638 -20.78 -41.44 -1.81
CA PHE A 638 -19.73 -41.76 -0.84
C PHE A 638 -20.34 -42.13 0.52
N GLU A 639 -19.73 -43.08 1.21
CA GLU A 639 -20.19 -43.62 2.48
C GLU A 639 -19.14 -43.41 3.59
N TYR A 640 -19.57 -42.81 4.70
CA TYR A 640 -18.78 -42.70 5.92
C TYR A 640 -19.17 -43.85 6.86
N LEU A 641 -18.20 -44.70 7.18
CA LEU A 641 -18.33 -45.86 8.07
C LEU A 641 -17.83 -45.52 9.48
N ASN A 642 -18.58 -45.88 10.52
CA ASN A 642 -18.13 -45.70 11.92
C ASN A 642 -16.89 -46.54 12.31
N THR A 643 -16.50 -47.52 11.49
CA THR A 643 -15.27 -48.32 11.65
C THR A 643 -14.02 -47.66 11.08
N THR A 644 -14.17 -46.57 10.33
CA THR A 644 -13.09 -45.94 9.55
C THR A 644 -12.80 -44.54 10.06
N THR A 645 -11.52 -44.26 10.31
CA THR A 645 -11.08 -42.91 10.69
C THR A 645 -10.88 -42.07 9.42
N TYR A 646 -11.71 -41.05 9.23
CA TYR A 646 -11.59 -40.08 8.13
C TYR A 646 -10.83 -38.84 8.58
N GLY A 647 -9.94 -38.33 7.73
CA GLY A 647 -9.38 -36.99 7.87
C GLY A 647 -10.33 -35.91 7.35
N PHE A 648 -9.86 -34.66 7.28
CA PHE A 648 -10.66 -33.53 6.82
C PHE A 648 -10.80 -33.49 5.29
N ASN A 649 -11.95 -33.04 4.80
CA ASN A 649 -12.22 -32.66 3.41
C ASN A 649 -12.03 -33.81 2.41
N VAL A 650 -12.38 -35.05 2.78
CA VAL A 650 -12.11 -36.28 2.02
C VAL A 650 -12.72 -36.24 0.63
N VAL A 651 -13.97 -35.76 0.52
CA VAL A 651 -14.71 -35.63 -0.77
C VAL A 651 -15.06 -34.18 -1.12
N MET A 652 -14.33 -33.21 -0.57
CA MET A 652 -14.57 -31.79 -0.85
C MET A 652 -14.48 -31.52 -2.36
N ALA A 653 -15.37 -30.66 -2.86
CA ALA A 653 -15.44 -30.24 -4.26
C ALA A 653 -15.62 -31.39 -5.28
N CYS A 654 -16.12 -32.56 -4.85
CA CYS A 654 -16.57 -33.62 -5.76
C CYS A 654 -17.86 -33.18 -6.46
N ARG A 655 -17.74 -32.43 -7.55
CA ARG A 655 -18.86 -31.74 -8.22
C ARG A 655 -19.90 -32.67 -8.88
N ASN A 656 -19.60 -33.97 -8.95
CA ASN A 656 -20.52 -35.02 -9.41
C ASN A 656 -21.19 -35.80 -8.27
N LEU A 657 -20.82 -35.55 -7.01
CA LEU A 657 -21.40 -36.19 -5.83
C LEU A 657 -22.85 -35.75 -5.66
N VAL A 658 -23.78 -36.72 -5.66
CA VAL A 658 -25.23 -36.49 -5.53
C VAL A 658 -25.72 -36.86 -4.13
N LYS A 659 -25.12 -37.89 -3.53
CA LYS A 659 -25.56 -38.51 -2.28
C LYS A 659 -24.37 -38.83 -1.36
N VAL A 660 -24.56 -38.60 -0.06
CA VAL A 660 -23.64 -39.04 1.00
C VAL A 660 -24.42 -39.80 2.07
N ILE A 661 -23.82 -40.87 2.61
CA ILE A 661 -24.37 -41.63 3.74
C ILE A 661 -23.47 -41.45 4.97
N LEU A 662 -24.04 -40.99 6.08
CA LEU A 662 -23.35 -40.85 7.37
C LEU A 662 -23.80 -41.96 8.34
N ASN A 663 -23.07 -43.09 8.38
CA ASN A 663 -23.37 -44.18 9.30
C ASN A 663 -22.88 -43.85 10.72
N ASP A 664 -23.62 -42.97 11.40
CA ASP A 664 -23.30 -42.40 12.71
C ASP A 664 -21.95 -41.63 12.76
N TYR A 665 -21.55 -41.05 11.61
CA TYR A 665 -20.51 -40.02 11.54
C TYR A 665 -21.10 -38.65 11.92
N LEU A 666 -20.90 -38.24 13.17
CA LEU A 666 -21.65 -37.13 13.80
C LEU A 666 -20.97 -35.75 13.76
N GLU A 667 -19.76 -35.66 13.22
CA GLU A 667 -18.91 -34.46 13.30
C GLU A 667 -18.39 -34.08 11.90
N LEU A 668 -18.97 -33.03 11.30
CA LEU A 668 -18.53 -32.52 10.00
C LEU A 668 -17.43 -31.48 10.21
N GLU A 669 -16.21 -31.98 10.30
CA GLU A 669 -15.01 -31.16 10.49
C GLU A 669 -14.51 -30.54 9.17
N GLY A 670 -13.92 -29.35 9.25
CA GLY A 670 -13.48 -28.60 8.07
C GLY A 670 -14.60 -28.25 7.08
N TYR A 671 -14.26 -28.37 5.80
CA TYR A 671 -14.98 -27.96 4.60
C TYR A 671 -15.58 -29.19 3.88
N GLU A 672 -15.99 -30.22 4.63
CA GLU A 672 -16.14 -31.61 4.11
C GLU A 672 -16.85 -31.74 2.77
N PHE A 673 -17.99 -31.07 2.61
CA PHE A 673 -18.81 -31.09 1.38
C PHE A 673 -18.83 -29.74 0.64
N SER A 674 -17.88 -28.84 0.93
CA SER A 674 -17.74 -27.56 0.25
C SER A 674 -17.60 -27.75 -1.27
N ASP A 675 -18.31 -26.95 -2.07
CA ASP A 675 -18.33 -27.00 -3.54
C ASP A 675 -18.84 -28.31 -4.17
N CYS A 676 -19.45 -29.21 -3.39
CA CYS A 676 -20.19 -30.37 -3.89
C CYS A 676 -21.56 -29.93 -4.47
N VAL A 677 -21.52 -29.15 -5.56
CA VAL A 677 -22.66 -28.43 -6.16
C VAL A 677 -23.85 -29.29 -6.62
N LYS A 678 -23.67 -30.62 -6.72
CA LYS A 678 -24.75 -31.57 -7.04
C LYS A 678 -25.25 -32.36 -5.83
N LEU A 679 -24.67 -32.17 -4.64
CA LEU A 679 -25.02 -32.91 -3.43
C LEU A 679 -26.39 -32.46 -2.94
N THR A 680 -27.41 -33.26 -3.25
CA THR A 680 -28.81 -32.99 -2.90
C THR A 680 -29.29 -33.80 -1.70
N GLU A 681 -28.60 -34.89 -1.36
CA GLU A 681 -29.00 -35.84 -0.31
C GLU A 681 -27.81 -36.15 0.64
N ILE A 682 -28.00 -35.94 1.93
CA ILE A 682 -27.07 -36.37 2.98
C ILE A 682 -27.88 -37.15 4.02
N VAL A 683 -27.76 -38.47 4.01
CA VAL A 683 -28.50 -39.36 4.90
C VAL A 683 -27.88 -39.31 6.30
N GLY A 684 -28.67 -38.95 7.32
CA GLY A 684 -28.23 -38.83 8.71
C GLY A 684 -27.78 -37.43 9.14
N LEU A 685 -27.91 -36.41 8.28
CA LEU A 685 -27.50 -35.03 8.55
C LEU A 685 -28.14 -34.43 9.82
N GLU A 686 -29.38 -34.82 10.13
CA GLU A 686 -30.13 -34.38 11.32
C GLU A 686 -29.52 -34.85 12.65
N LYS A 687 -28.64 -35.86 12.61
CA LYS A 687 -27.89 -36.36 13.77
C LYS A 687 -26.58 -35.60 14.03
N VAL A 688 -26.06 -34.85 13.05
CA VAL A 688 -24.75 -34.18 13.16
C VAL A 688 -24.76 -33.17 14.31
N THR A 689 -23.81 -33.32 15.23
CA THR A 689 -23.72 -32.50 16.45
C THR A 689 -22.64 -31.42 16.38
N LEU A 690 -21.70 -31.52 15.44
CA LEU A 690 -20.65 -30.54 15.20
C LEU A 690 -20.55 -30.18 13.72
N PHE A 691 -20.61 -28.88 13.43
CA PHE A 691 -20.36 -28.30 12.11
C PHE A 691 -19.19 -27.32 12.19
N ASN A 692 -18.27 -27.41 11.24
CA ASN A 692 -17.13 -26.50 11.11
C ASN A 692 -17.35 -25.48 9.95
N SER A 693 -16.34 -24.66 9.66
CA SER A 693 -16.44 -23.62 8.63
C SER A 693 -16.76 -24.22 7.26
N TYR A 694 -17.76 -23.68 6.56
CA TYR A 694 -18.05 -24.03 5.17
C TYR A 694 -18.35 -25.53 4.90
N ALA A 695 -18.62 -26.35 5.92
CA ALA A 695 -18.81 -27.79 5.81
C ALA A 695 -19.89 -28.23 4.77
N LEU A 696 -20.87 -27.36 4.50
CA LEU A 696 -21.96 -27.56 3.53
C LEU A 696 -22.08 -26.40 2.52
N SER A 697 -21.01 -25.61 2.35
CA SER A 697 -21.02 -24.42 1.50
C SER A 697 -21.05 -24.76 0.01
N ASN A 698 -21.76 -23.98 -0.79
CA ASN A 698 -21.94 -24.19 -2.23
C ASN A 698 -22.36 -25.64 -2.59
N THR A 699 -23.23 -26.25 -1.77
CA THR A 699 -23.80 -27.57 -2.02
C THR A 699 -25.06 -27.49 -2.89
N GLY A 700 -25.58 -28.65 -3.33
CA GLY A 700 -26.84 -28.76 -4.07
C GLY A 700 -28.10 -28.81 -3.18
N LEU A 701 -27.96 -28.70 -1.84
CA LEU A 701 -29.04 -28.87 -0.88
C LEU A 701 -30.18 -27.88 -1.13
N THR A 702 -31.43 -28.36 -1.00
CA THR A 702 -32.64 -27.51 -1.15
C THR A 702 -33.35 -27.24 0.17
N GLU A 703 -33.15 -28.10 1.16
CA GLU A 703 -33.61 -27.91 2.53
C GLU A 703 -32.59 -28.46 3.54
N ILE A 704 -32.65 -27.97 4.78
CA ILE A 704 -31.83 -28.48 5.90
C ILE A 704 -32.63 -28.44 7.21
N THR A 705 -32.44 -29.46 8.05
CA THR A 705 -32.87 -29.47 9.46
C THR A 705 -31.66 -29.69 10.35
N PHE A 706 -31.37 -28.75 11.25
CA PHE A 706 -30.27 -28.89 12.21
C PHE A 706 -30.64 -29.78 13.40
N ASN A 707 -29.63 -30.34 14.05
CA ASN A 707 -29.79 -30.95 15.36
C ASN A 707 -30.01 -29.84 16.43
N PRO A 708 -30.91 -30.01 17.42
CA PRO A 708 -31.10 -29.00 18.48
C PRO A 708 -29.86 -28.73 19.33
N SER A 709 -28.94 -29.71 19.39
CA SER A 709 -27.65 -29.61 20.09
C SER A 709 -26.48 -29.30 19.14
N ALA A 710 -26.74 -28.93 17.89
CA ALA A 710 -25.71 -28.62 16.91
C ALA A 710 -24.79 -27.48 17.40
N LYS A 711 -23.50 -27.79 17.51
CA LYS A 711 -22.44 -26.85 17.81
C LYS A 711 -21.77 -26.43 16.50
N PHE A 712 -21.36 -25.17 16.48
CA PHE A 712 -20.67 -24.58 15.35
C PHE A 712 -19.32 -24.06 15.83
N SER A 713 -18.22 -24.66 15.37
CA SER A 713 -16.88 -24.27 15.81
C SER A 713 -16.41 -22.97 15.14
N LEU A 714 -16.82 -22.72 13.90
CA LEU A 714 -16.47 -21.57 13.07
C LEU A 714 -17.59 -21.26 12.05
N GLY A 715 -17.54 -20.09 11.40
CA GLY A 715 -18.62 -19.53 10.57
C GLY A 715 -18.78 -20.07 9.13
N ASN A 716 -19.84 -19.63 8.44
CA ASN A 716 -20.10 -19.80 7.00
C ASN A 716 -20.56 -21.21 6.55
N THR A 717 -21.20 -21.99 7.41
CA THR A 717 -21.55 -23.41 7.17
C THR A 717 -22.23 -23.71 5.83
N LEU A 718 -23.19 -22.89 5.37
CA LEU A 718 -23.89 -23.04 4.07
C LEU A 718 -23.68 -21.84 3.13
N ASP A 719 -22.55 -21.11 3.24
CA ASP A 719 -22.30 -19.96 2.36
C ASP A 719 -22.37 -20.36 0.88
N GLY A 720 -23.08 -19.57 0.07
CA GLY A 720 -23.20 -19.80 -1.36
C GLY A 720 -24.05 -21.01 -1.77
N THR A 721 -24.76 -21.68 -0.86
CA THR A 721 -25.72 -22.76 -1.19
C THR A 721 -26.99 -22.17 -1.82
N VAL A 722 -26.88 -21.67 -3.06
CA VAL A 722 -27.90 -20.94 -3.83
C VAL A 722 -29.12 -21.79 -4.23
N THR A 723 -29.13 -23.08 -3.92
CA THR A 723 -30.25 -24.00 -4.08
C THR A 723 -31.15 -24.06 -2.85
N LEU A 724 -30.64 -23.66 -1.67
CA LEU A 724 -31.35 -23.77 -0.39
C LEU A 724 -32.58 -22.84 -0.38
N LYS A 725 -33.75 -23.41 -0.10
CA LYS A 725 -35.03 -22.70 0.02
C LYS A 725 -35.55 -22.64 1.45
N LYS A 726 -35.30 -23.70 2.21
CA LYS A 726 -35.87 -23.94 3.54
C LYS A 726 -34.78 -24.30 4.55
N ALA A 727 -34.81 -23.69 5.72
CA ALA A 727 -33.97 -24.08 6.85
C ALA A 727 -34.82 -24.22 8.13
N ASN A 728 -34.69 -25.35 8.81
CA ASN A 728 -35.27 -25.56 10.14
C ASN A 728 -34.17 -25.46 11.20
N LEU A 729 -34.24 -24.41 12.02
CA LEU A 729 -33.27 -24.12 13.08
C LEU A 729 -33.43 -25.03 14.31
N ASN A 730 -34.54 -25.76 14.43
CA ASN A 730 -34.77 -26.79 15.44
C ASN A 730 -34.45 -26.36 16.90
N GLY A 731 -34.72 -25.10 17.24
CA GLY A 731 -34.50 -24.52 18.57
C GLY A 731 -33.15 -23.81 18.77
N LEU A 732 -32.30 -23.66 17.74
CA LEU A 732 -31.06 -22.87 17.83
C LEU A 732 -31.37 -21.39 18.17
N THR A 733 -30.83 -20.92 19.30
CA THR A 733 -30.99 -19.54 19.79
C THR A 733 -29.91 -18.57 19.27
N LYS A 734 -28.91 -19.08 18.55
CA LYS A 734 -27.77 -18.33 18.03
C LYS A 734 -27.44 -18.76 16.60
N LEU A 735 -27.27 -17.78 15.72
CA LEU A 735 -26.71 -17.98 14.38
C LEU A 735 -25.26 -17.49 14.37
N ILE A 736 -24.34 -18.31 13.87
CA ILE A 736 -22.93 -17.93 13.72
C ILE A 736 -22.72 -16.97 12.53
N LYS A 737 -21.48 -16.42 12.43
CA LYS A 737 -21.05 -15.64 11.26
C LYS A 737 -21.37 -16.37 9.96
N GLY A 738 -22.06 -15.70 9.04
CA GLY A 738 -22.30 -16.12 7.66
C GLY A 738 -23.01 -17.46 7.43
N ILE A 739 -23.67 -18.07 8.43
CA ILE A 739 -24.24 -19.43 8.33
C ILE A 739 -25.08 -19.69 7.06
N PHE A 740 -25.87 -18.70 6.62
CA PHE A 740 -26.66 -18.76 5.37
C PHE A 740 -26.28 -17.63 4.39
N ARG A 741 -25.03 -17.13 4.45
CA ARG A 741 -24.56 -16.09 3.54
C ARG A 741 -24.76 -16.53 2.09
N ASN A 742 -25.20 -15.63 1.22
CA ASN A 742 -25.44 -15.92 -0.20
C ASN A 742 -26.40 -17.09 -0.49
N CYS A 743 -27.22 -17.54 0.47
CA CYS A 743 -28.31 -18.47 0.22
C CYS A 743 -29.47 -17.75 -0.50
N THR A 744 -29.25 -17.35 -1.75
CA THR A 744 -30.11 -16.43 -2.52
C THR A 744 -31.52 -16.94 -2.85
N LYS A 745 -31.88 -18.15 -2.40
CA LYS A 745 -33.25 -18.71 -2.51
C LYS A 745 -33.89 -19.03 -1.16
N LEU A 746 -33.19 -18.81 -0.04
CA LEU A 746 -33.68 -19.11 1.31
C LEU A 746 -34.71 -18.06 1.74
N ASP A 747 -35.99 -18.39 1.65
CA ASP A 747 -37.10 -17.54 2.06
C ASP A 747 -37.97 -18.13 3.19
N GLU A 748 -37.82 -19.42 3.51
CA GLU A 748 -38.45 -20.08 4.66
C GLU A 748 -37.39 -20.47 5.72
N ILE A 749 -37.40 -19.78 6.87
CA ILE A 749 -36.55 -20.12 8.02
C ILE A 749 -37.44 -20.37 9.24
N ILE A 750 -37.60 -21.64 9.61
CA ILE A 750 -38.44 -22.07 10.73
C ILE A 750 -37.67 -21.85 12.04
N GLY A 751 -38.27 -21.10 12.96
CA GLY A 751 -37.72 -20.82 14.28
C GLY A 751 -36.86 -19.56 14.36
N LEU A 752 -36.77 -18.76 13.30
CA LEU A 752 -35.96 -17.53 13.23
C LEU A 752 -36.30 -16.52 14.34
N GLU A 753 -37.57 -16.48 14.75
CA GLU A 753 -38.09 -15.65 15.84
C GLU A 753 -37.54 -15.99 17.23
N ASN A 754 -36.89 -17.15 17.39
CA ASN A 754 -36.28 -17.59 18.65
C ASN A 754 -34.77 -17.27 18.74
N VAL A 755 -34.18 -16.66 17.71
CA VAL A 755 -32.76 -16.31 17.67
C VAL A 755 -32.51 -14.99 18.41
N VAL A 756 -31.61 -15.03 19.40
CA VAL A 756 -31.24 -13.88 20.26
C VAL A 756 -29.82 -13.37 20.04
N ASP A 757 -28.96 -14.09 19.32
CA ASP A 757 -27.60 -13.67 18.95
C ASP A 757 -27.33 -14.00 17.46
N PHE A 758 -27.28 -12.96 16.62
CA PHE A 758 -26.97 -13.03 15.20
C PHE A 758 -25.52 -12.65 14.93
N GLY A 759 -24.73 -13.61 14.44
CA GLY A 759 -23.36 -13.40 13.96
C GLY A 759 -23.29 -12.54 12.69
N GLU A 760 -22.09 -12.05 12.41
CA GLU A 760 -21.82 -11.15 11.27
C GLU A 760 -22.25 -11.80 9.94
N GLU A 761 -22.92 -11.06 9.05
CA GLU A 761 -23.35 -11.57 7.73
C GLU A 761 -24.24 -12.84 7.76
N ALA A 762 -24.80 -13.24 8.92
CA ALA A 762 -25.48 -14.55 9.12
C ALA A 762 -26.61 -14.87 8.12
N LEU A 763 -27.33 -13.84 7.66
CA LEU A 763 -28.41 -13.94 6.66
C LEU A 763 -28.15 -13.01 5.46
N TRP A 764 -26.90 -12.62 5.22
CA TRP A 764 -26.53 -11.72 4.13
C TRP A 764 -26.87 -12.33 2.77
N ASN A 765 -27.51 -11.54 1.90
CA ASN A 765 -27.88 -11.95 0.53
C ASN A 765 -28.76 -13.21 0.49
N THR A 766 -29.76 -13.27 1.38
CA THR A 766 -30.82 -14.29 1.41
C THR A 766 -32.12 -13.78 0.76
N ALA A 767 -33.09 -14.68 0.55
CA ALA A 767 -34.38 -14.41 -0.09
C ALA A 767 -35.51 -14.04 0.91
N ILE A 768 -35.18 -13.78 2.18
CA ILE A 768 -36.12 -13.36 3.21
C ILE A 768 -36.87 -12.08 2.80
N LYS A 769 -38.18 -12.04 3.06
CA LYS A 769 -39.09 -10.99 2.54
C LYS A 769 -39.38 -9.88 3.56
N SER A 770 -39.36 -10.22 4.84
CA SER A 770 -39.63 -9.36 5.99
C SER A 770 -38.82 -9.82 7.20
N VAL A 771 -38.38 -8.91 8.07
CA VAL A 771 -37.68 -9.27 9.33
C VAL A 771 -38.21 -8.48 10.53
N LYS A 772 -38.14 -9.11 11.70
CA LYS A 772 -38.33 -8.46 13.01
C LYS A 772 -36.98 -8.18 13.67
N ILE A 773 -36.81 -6.95 14.15
CA ILE A 773 -35.63 -6.46 14.86
C ILE A 773 -36.05 -6.18 16.30
N GLY A 774 -35.61 -7.02 17.25
CA GLY A 774 -36.01 -6.93 18.65
C GLY A 774 -34.98 -6.20 19.52
N ALA A 775 -35.43 -5.38 20.48
CA ALA A 775 -34.56 -4.61 21.37
C ALA A 775 -33.61 -5.45 22.25
N SER A 776 -33.99 -6.69 22.59
CA SER A 776 -33.18 -7.62 23.39
C SER A 776 -32.26 -8.52 22.55
N THR A 777 -32.38 -8.48 21.22
CA THR A 777 -31.63 -9.34 20.31
C THR A 777 -30.30 -8.69 19.93
N LYS A 778 -29.22 -9.45 20.02
CA LYS A 778 -27.89 -9.00 19.60
C LYS A 778 -27.72 -9.22 18.10
N TYR A 779 -27.47 -8.13 17.37
CA TYR A 779 -27.13 -8.16 15.96
C TYR A 779 -25.68 -7.70 15.75
N ALA A 780 -24.87 -8.55 15.13
CA ALA A 780 -23.57 -8.15 14.60
C ALA A 780 -23.73 -7.31 13.31
N ASN A 781 -22.60 -6.90 12.71
CA ASN A 781 -22.61 -6.19 11.45
C ASN A 781 -23.27 -7.03 10.34
N ARG A 782 -23.95 -6.36 9.40
CA ARG A 782 -24.34 -6.93 8.10
C ARG A 782 -25.33 -8.11 8.11
N VAL A 783 -26.00 -8.39 9.22
CA VAL A 783 -26.87 -9.59 9.39
C VAL A 783 -27.89 -9.74 8.25
N PHE A 784 -28.58 -8.67 7.84
CA PHE A 784 -29.60 -8.66 6.79
C PHE A 784 -29.19 -7.81 5.57
N GLY A 785 -27.88 -7.65 5.36
CA GLY A 785 -27.35 -6.91 4.21
C GLY A 785 -27.45 -7.70 2.90
N GLY A 786 -27.59 -7.01 1.77
CA GLY A 786 -27.64 -7.61 0.45
C GLY A 786 -28.92 -8.39 0.13
N CYS A 787 -29.90 -8.48 1.03
CA CYS A 787 -31.12 -9.26 0.84
C CYS A 787 -32.03 -8.61 -0.22
N GLN A 788 -31.98 -9.09 -1.46
CA GLN A 788 -32.66 -8.47 -2.60
C GLN A 788 -34.19 -8.68 -2.62
N LEU A 789 -34.74 -9.52 -1.74
CA LEU A 789 -36.19 -9.70 -1.61
C LEU A 789 -36.76 -9.12 -0.31
N LEU A 790 -35.91 -8.57 0.55
CA LEU A 790 -36.32 -7.93 1.80
C LEU A 790 -36.99 -6.59 1.49
N THR A 791 -38.29 -6.48 1.79
CA THR A 791 -39.09 -5.27 1.51
C THR A 791 -39.54 -4.55 2.77
N GLU A 792 -39.55 -5.23 3.91
CA GLU A 792 -40.08 -4.74 5.19
C GLU A 792 -39.17 -5.09 6.39
N ALA A 793 -38.94 -4.12 7.27
CA ALA A 793 -38.28 -4.31 8.55
C ALA A 793 -39.15 -3.74 9.68
N ASP A 794 -39.32 -4.50 10.76
CA ASP A 794 -40.16 -4.17 11.91
C ASP A 794 -39.30 -4.02 13.18
N PHE A 795 -39.32 -2.86 13.83
CA PHE A 795 -38.41 -2.49 14.92
C PHE A 795 -39.11 -2.55 16.30
N GLU A 796 -39.21 -3.72 16.90
CA GLU A 796 -39.92 -3.91 18.16
C GLU A 796 -39.09 -3.39 19.36
N GLY A 797 -39.39 -2.15 19.78
CA GLY A 797 -38.79 -1.49 20.96
C GLY A 797 -37.36 -0.96 20.76
N VAL A 798 -36.87 -0.92 19.52
CA VAL A 798 -35.47 -0.58 19.21
C VAL A 798 -35.23 0.93 19.31
N THR A 799 -34.17 1.32 20.03
CA THR A 799 -33.74 2.73 20.17
C THR A 799 -32.57 3.12 19.26
N SER A 800 -31.67 2.18 18.97
CA SER A 800 -30.48 2.40 18.14
C SER A 800 -30.35 1.32 17.07
N ILE A 801 -30.28 1.72 15.80
CA ILE A 801 -30.14 0.79 14.67
C ILE A 801 -28.67 0.34 14.56
N PRO A 802 -28.37 -0.97 14.53
CA PRO A 802 -26.99 -1.49 14.44
C PRO A 802 -26.27 -1.15 13.14
N ALA A 803 -24.93 -1.16 13.18
CA ALA A 803 -24.09 -0.84 12.03
C ALA A 803 -24.25 -1.85 10.89
N ASN A 804 -24.25 -1.34 9.65
CA ASN A 804 -24.35 -2.12 8.40
C ASN A 804 -25.57 -3.06 8.28
N ILE A 805 -26.56 -3.04 9.18
CA ILE A 805 -27.54 -4.13 9.34
C ILE A 805 -28.36 -4.46 8.08
N PHE A 806 -28.73 -3.46 7.28
CA PHE A 806 -29.43 -3.62 5.99
C PHE A 806 -28.58 -3.18 4.78
N ASN A 807 -27.25 -3.11 4.92
CA ASN A 807 -26.36 -2.63 3.85
C ASN A 807 -26.61 -3.37 2.52
N ASN A 808 -26.85 -2.65 1.43
CA ASN A 808 -27.17 -3.14 0.08
C ASN A 808 -28.47 -3.97 -0.08
N SER A 809 -29.40 -3.91 0.88
CA SER A 809 -30.75 -4.50 0.74
C SER A 809 -31.66 -3.57 -0.08
N GLN A 810 -31.43 -3.54 -1.40
CA GLN A 810 -31.90 -2.49 -2.32
C GLN A 810 -33.43 -2.33 -2.39
N TYR A 811 -34.19 -3.36 -2.00
CA TYR A 811 -35.65 -3.40 -2.06
C TYR A 811 -36.34 -3.10 -0.73
N LEU A 812 -35.59 -2.85 0.35
CA LEU A 812 -36.15 -2.45 1.64
C LEU A 812 -36.84 -1.09 1.48
N LYS A 813 -38.14 -1.05 1.77
CA LYS A 813 -39.02 0.10 1.54
C LYS A 813 -39.83 0.49 2.78
N THR A 814 -40.33 -0.50 3.52
CA THR A 814 -41.23 -0.29 4.65
C THR A 814 -40.49 -0.49 5.96
N LEU A 815 -40.48 0.53 6.82
CA LEU A 815 -39.99 0.44 8.20
C LEU A 815 -41.19 0.58 9.15
N LYS A 816 -41.36 -0.38 10.09
CA LYS A 816 -42.46 -0.39 11.08
C LYS A 816 -41.93 -0.18 12.51
N ASN A 817 -42.80 0.29 13.40
CA ASN A 817 -42.52 0.50 14.83
C ASN A 817 -41.28 1.37 15.11
N THR A 818 -41.14 2.46 14.35
CA THR A 818 -39.94 3.32 14.38
C THR A 818 -40.01 4.45 15.42
N GLU A 819 -41.05 4.49 16.25
CA GLU A 819 -41.34 5.62 17.14
C GLU A 819 -40.31 5.87 18.25
N ASN A 820 -39.50 4.86 18.60
CA ASN A 820 -38.50 4.92 19.67
C ASN A 820 -37.06 5.13 19.17
N ILE A 821 -36.85 5.23 17.86
CA ILE A 821 -35.51 5.28 17.25
C ILE A 821 -34.89 6.68 17.42
N THR A 822 -33.75 6.77 18.12
CA THR A 822 -32.98 8.01 18.33
C THR A 822 -31.57 7.95 17.70
N SER A 823 -31.08 6.77 17.31
CA SER A 823 -29.74 6.62 16.73
C SER A 823 -29.70 5.67 15.53
N VAL A 824 -28.91 6.02 14.52
CA VAL A 824 -28.64 5.17 13.34
C VAL A 824 -27.14 5.04 13.15
N SER A 825 -26.61 3.83 13.31
CA SER A 825 -25.17 3.56 13.18
C SER A 825 -24.67 3.63 11.73
N GLU A 826 -23.35 3.59 11.56
CA GLU A 826 -22.67 3.62 10.26
C GLU A 826 -23.21 2.55 9.26
N PHE A 827 -23.32 2.94 8.00
CA PHE A 827 -23.80 2.13 6.87
C PHE A 827 -25.15 1.40 7.04
N ALA A 828 -25.93 1.67 8.10
CA ALA A 828 -27.08 0.85 8.50
C ALA A 828 -28.11 0.60 7.37
N PHE A 829 -28.40 1.62 6.56
CA PHE A 829 -29.28 1.56 5.39
C PHE A 829 -28.54 1.85 4.07
N SER A 830 -27.20 1.86 4.07
CA SER A 830 -26.45 2.22 2.87
C SER A 830 -26.79 1.27 1.72
N GLY A 831 -27.15 1.80 0.55
CA GLY A 831 -27.59 1.05 -0.63
C GLY A 831 -29.06 0.59 -0.61
N CYS A 832 -29.87 0.98 0.38
CA CYS A 832 -31.33 0.69 0.39
C CYS A 832 -32.09 1.63 -0.58
N LYS A 833 -31.94 1.38 -1.89
CA LYS A 833 -32.47 2.24 -2.97
C LYS A 833 -34.00 2.42 -2.97
N SER A 834 -34.76 1.49 -2.38
CA SER A 834 -36.23 1.59 -2.29
C SER A 834 -36.72 2.34 -1.04
N LEU A 835 -35.83 2.68 -0.11
CA LEU A 835 -36.14 3.47 1.08
C LEU A 835 -36.23 4.95 0.68
N THR A 836 -37.45 5.42 0.42
CA THR A 836 -37.73 6.78 -0.12
C THR A 836 -38.12 7.81 0.93
N LYS A 837 -38.46 7.36 2.14
CA LYS A 837 -38.92 8.18 3.27
C LYS A 837 -38.50 7.54 4.59
N VAL A 838 -38.18 8.37 5.59
CA VAL A 838 -37.81 7.95 6.96
C VAL A 838 -38.56 8.86 7.93
N ASP A 839 -39.44 8.28 8.75
CA ASP A 839 -40.45 9.03 9.51
C ASP A 839 -40.00 9.45 10.93
N PHE A 840 -38.77 9.09 11.30
CA PHE A 840 -38.19 9.35 12.63
C PHE A 840 -37.02 10.36 12.60
N PHE A 841 -36.76 11.02 11.46
CA PHE A 841 -35.63 11.96 11.31
C PHE A 841 -35.57 13.04 12.41
N GLU A 842 -36.70 13.64 12.77
CA GLU A 842 -36.77 14.73 13.76
C GLU A 842 -36.42 14.31 15.19
N LYS A 843 -36.37 12.99 15.46
CA LYS A 843 -36.03 12.40 16.77
C LYS A 843 -34.58 11.93 16.88
N LEU A 844 -33.81 12.01 15.79
CA LEU A 844 -32.44 11.50 15.80
C LEU A 844 -31.54 12.40 16.64
N GLU A 845 -30.69 11.75 17.44
CA GLU A 845 -29.62 12.31 18.26
C GLU A 845 -28.24 12.05 17.62
N ASN A 846 -28.11 10.96 16.85
CA ASN A 846 -26.89 10.56 16.17
C ASN A 846 -27.18 9.88 14.81
N VAL A 847 -26.35 10.19 13.80
CA VAL A 847 -26.33 9.51 12.50
C VAL A 847 -24.89 9.18 12.14
N GLY A 848 -24.57 7.91 12.00
CA GLY A 848 -23.22 7.40 11.71
C GLY A 848 -22.75 7.62 10.27
N GLN A 849 -21.48 7.29 10.03
CA GLN A 849 -20.82 7.44 8.72
C GLN A 849 -21.57 6.67 7.63
N TYR A 850 -21.83 7.29 6.49
CA TYR A 850 -22.55 6.67 5.36
C TYR A 850 -23.90 6.00 5.69
N ALA A 851 -24.56 6.32 6.82
CA ALA A 851 -25.72 5.58 7.34
C ALA A 851 -26.87 5.40 6.33
N PHE A 852 -27.16 6.41 5.51
CA PHE A 852 -28.17 6.41 4.45
C PHE A 852 -27.55 6.54 3.04
N SER A 853 -26.24 6.32 2.89
CA SER A 853 -25.52 6.51 1.62
C SER A 853 -26.06 5.58 0.52
N GLY A 854 -26.48 6.12 -0.62
CA GLY A 854 -27.06 5.34 -1.72
C GLY A 854 -28.52 4.91 -1.51
N THR A 855 -29.27 5.57 -0.61
CA THR A 855 -30.71 5.34 -0.43
C THR A 855 -31.57 6.06 -1.47
N GLY A 856 -32.86 5.71 -1.54
CA GLY A 856 -33.84 6.34 -2.42
C GLY A 856 -34.48 7.61 -1.84
N ILE A 857 -33.97 8.16 -0.73
CA ILE A 857 -34.60 9.26 0.00
C ILE A 857 -34.71 10.50 -0.89
N ILE A 858 -35.91 11.08 -0.96
CA ILE A 858 -36.25 12.19 -1.88
C ILE A 858 -36.05 13.56 -1.24
N GLU A 859 -36.28 13.66 0.07
CA GLU A 859 -36.10 14.87 0.87
C GLU A 859 -35.45 14.55 2.22
N VAL A 860 -34.50 15.39 2.65
CA VAL A 860 -33.87 15.32 3.97
C VAL A 860 -34.03 16.66 4.69
N ASN A 861 -34.58 16.63 5.90
CA ASN A 861 -34.61 17.77 6.81
C ASN A 861 -33.61 17.48 7.95
N LEU A 862 -32.53 18.28 8.08
CA LEU A 862 -31.51 18.05 9.10
C LEU A 862 -31.98 18.51 10.50
N VAL A 863 -31.42 17.93 11.56
CA VAL A 863 -31.73 18.32 12.94
C VAL A 863 -30.65 19.28 13.46
N PRO A 864 -30.97 20.54 13.84
CA PRO A 864 -29.99 21.60 14.11
C PRO A 864 -28.87 21.24 15.10
N LYS A 865 -29.15 20.38 16.09
CA LYS A 865 -28.21 20.09 17.20
C LYS A 865 -27.34 18.84 17.03
N ILE A 866 -27.58 17.98 16.05
CA ILE A 866 -26.85 16.68 15.95
C ILE A 866 -25.65 16.70 15.00
N THR A 867 -24.64 15.89 15.28
CA THR A 867 -23.54 15.65 14.35
C THR A 867 -23.92 14.51 13.41
N TYR A 868 -23.78 14.74 12.11
CA TYR A 868 -23.88 13.69 11.09
C TYR A 868 -22.48 13.13 10.82
N GLY A 869 -22.37 11.82 10.63
CA GLY A 869 -21.15 11.19 10.15
C GLY A 869 -20.81 11.64 8.73
N GLU A 870 -19.53 11.57 8.39
CA GLU A 870 -19.04 11.79 7.01
C GLU A 870 -19.87 10.96 6.01
N GLY A 871 -20.26 11.59 4.91
CA GLY A 871 -21.00 10.94 3.82
C GLY A 871 -22.35 10.33 4.19
N ALA A 872 -22.98 10.70 5.31
CA ALA A 872 -24.21 10.05 5.80
C ALA A 872 -25.34 9.94 4.75
N PHE A 873 -25.44 10.90 3.82
CA PHE A 873 -26.38 10.89 2.68
C PHE A 873 -25.70 10.89 1.31
N ALA A 874 -24.41 10.51 1.22
CA ALA A 874 -23.70 10.43 -0.05
C ALA A 874 -24.42 9.49 -1.05
N PHE A 875 -24.26 9.74 -2.36
CA PHE A 875 -24.82 8.94 -3.46
C PHE A 875 -26.34 8.70 -3.41
N CYS A 876 -27.11 9.49 -2.65
CA CYS A 876 -28.57 9.45 -2.66
C CYS A 876 -29.09 10.05 -3.97
N THR A 877 -28.97 9.31 -5.07
CA THR A 877 -29.28 9.76 -6.43
C THR A 877 -30.77 10.08 -6.67
N SER A 878 -31.66 9.81 -5.71
CA SER A 878 -33.07 10.23 -5.73
C SER A 878 -33.35 11.51 -4.90
N LEU A 879 -32.38 11.99 -4.13
CA LEU A 879 -32.50 13.15 -3.26
C LEU A 879 -32.63 14.42 -4.09
N LYS A 880 -33.77 15.11 -3.98
CA LYS A 880 -34.08 16.35 -4.72
C LYS A 880 -33.97 17.60 -3.85
N ARG A 881 -34.29 17.48 -2.56
CA ARG A 881 -34.37 18.60 -1.62
C ARG A 881 -33.68 18.29 -0.30
N VAL A 882 -32.84 19.22 0.14
CA VAL A 882 -32.25 19.21 1.50
C VAL A 882 -32.67 20.50 2.20
N ASP A 883 -33.04 20.41 3.47
CA ASP A 883 -33.15 21.57 4.36
C ASP A 883 -32.09 21.45 5.45
N LEU A 884 -31.17 22.41 5.48
CA LEU A 884 -30.04 22.43 6.40
C LEU A 884 -30.43 22.85 7.82
N LYS A 885 -31.62 23.43 8.04
CA LYS A 885 -32.12 23.89 9.36
C LYS A 885 -31.07 24.62 10.22
N GLY A 886 -30.35 25.58 9.64
CA GLY A 886 -29.38 26.41 10.36
C GLY A 886 -28.08 25.71 10.78
N LYS A 887 -27.64 24.69 10.04
CA LYS A 887 -26.35 24.04 10.28
C LYS A 887 -25.16 24.94 9.96
N LYS A 888 -24.56 25.53 11.00
CA LYS A 888 -23.29 26.28 10.92
C LYS A 888 -22.13 25.48 10.28
N TYR A 889 -21.97 24.21 10.63
CA TYR A 889 -20.95 23.32 10.06
C TYR A 889 -21.60 22.16 9.29
N ILE A 890 -21.33 22.07 8.00
CA ILE A 890 -21.73 20.93 7.16
C ILE A 890 -20.53 19.98 6.99
N GLN A 891 -20.72 18.71 7.37
CA GLN A 891 -19.64 17.72 7.42
C GLN A 891 -19.09 17.35 6.03
N PRO A 892 -17.84 16.87 5.94
CA PRO A 892 -17.24 16.37 4.70
C PRO A 892 -18.10 15.29 4.04
N THR A 893 -18.09 15.30 2.70
CA THR A 893 -18.80 14.39 1.79
C THR A 893 -20.29 14.17 2.03
N LEU A 894 -20.95 14.90 2.95
CA LEU A 894 -22.28 14.58 3.49
C LEU A 894 -23.36 14.29 2.43
N PHE A 895 -23.33 15.02 1.30
CA PHE A 895 -24.22 14.87 0.15
C PHE A 895 -23.47 14.58 -1.16
N SER A 896 -22.21 14.14 -1.09
CA SER A 896 -21.37 13.85 -2.25
C SER A 896 -22.01 12.78 -3.14
N GLY A 897 -22.12 13.04 -4.44
CA GLY A 897 -22.74 12.15 -5.43
C GLY A 897 -24.27 12.18 -5.48
N CYS A 898 -24.94 13.11 -4.80
CA CYS A 898 -26.40 13.31 -4.88
C CYS A 898 -26.80 14.00 -6.20
N SER A 899 -26.68 13.27 -7.31
CA SER A 899 -26.81 13.81 -8.67
C SER A 899 -28.17 14.46 -9.00
N SER A 900 -29.26 14.09 -8.32
CA SER A 900 -30.60 14.69 -8.49
C SER A 900 -30.90 15.85 -7.53
N LEU A 901 -29.93 16.31 -6.72
CA LEU A 901 -30.16 17.37 -5.74
C LEU A 901 -30.39 18.70 -6.46
N GLU A 902 -31.65 19.16 -6.48
CA GLU A 902 -32.10 20.37 -7.17
C GLU A 902 -32.11 21.59 -6.23
N THR A 903 -32.43 21.40 -4.95
CA THR A 903 -32.64 22.48 -3.97
C THR A 903 -31.98 22.17 -2.63
N VAL A 904 -31.14 23.11 -2.15
CA VAL A 904 -30.68 23.14 -0.76
C VAL A 904 -31.27 24.40 -0.11
N LEU A 905 -32.09 24.22 0.92
CA LEU A 905 -32.63 25.30 1.74
C LEU A 905 -31.68 25.58 2.91
N ASN A 906 -31.32 26.85 3.06
CA ASN A 906 -30.29 27.33 3.99
C ASN A 906 -30.90 28.44 4.85
N SER A 907 -31.92 28.11 5.66
CA SER A 907 -32.79 29.10 6.34
C SER A 907 -32.06 30.00 7.35
N GLU A 908 -30.97 29.50 7.91
CA GLU A 908 -29.90 30.26 8.55
C GLU A 908 -28.62 29.72 7.93
N PHE A 909 -27.71 30.59 7.50
CA PHE A 909 -26.64 30.19 6.58
C PHE A 909 -25.52 29.41 7.27
N ALA A 910 -25.00 28.37 6.61
CA ALA A 910 -23.80 27.66 7.03
C ALA A 910 -22.56 28.57 7.03
N GLU A 911 -21.76 28.51 8.10
CA GLU A 911 -20.48 29.21 8.29
C GLU A 911 -19.31 28.42 7.68
N ILE A 912 -19.46 27.10 7.57
CA ILE A 912 -18.44 26.18 7.08
C ILE A 912 -19.07 25.04 6.26
N ILE A 913 -18.53 24.83 5.05
CA ILE A 913 -18.85 23.73 4.15
C ILE A 913 -17.59 22.87 3.99
N GLY A 914 -17.66 21.62 4.46
CA GLY A 914 -16.53 20.68 4.51
C GLY A 914 -16.04 20.18 3.14
N VAL A 915 -14.93 19.43 3.20
CA VAL A 915 -14.28 18.81 2.05
C VAL A 915 -15.27 17.94 1.26
N GLU A 916 -15.36 18.17 -0.04
CA GLU A 916 -16.21 17.42 -0.99
C GLU A 916 -17.71 17.30 -0.62
N THR A 917 -18.26 18.15 0.27
CA THR A 917 -19.62 18.01 0.84
C THR A 917 -20.75 17.87 -0.20
N PHE A 918 -20.71 18.61 -1.31
CA PHE A 918 -21.68 18.58 -2.40
C PHE A 918 -21.07 18.09 -3.73
N LYS A 919 -19.88 17.48 -3.70
CA LYS A 919 -19.18 17.04 -4.91
C LYS A 919 -20.07 16.14 -5.77
N GLY A 920 -20.14 16.35 -7.09
CA GLY A 920 -20.95 15.53 -8.01
C GLY A 920 -22.46 15.75 -7.93
N CYS A 921 -22.96 16.80 -7.26
CA CYS A 921 -24.38 17.18 -7.30
C CYS A 921 -24.74 17.87 -8.62
N THR A 922 -24.81 17.10 -9.71
CA THR A 922 -24.91 17.58 -11.10
C THR A 922 -26.24 18.25 -11.50
N SER A 923 -27.26 18.17 -10.64
CA SER A 923 -28.53 18.92 -10.78
C SER A 923 -28.60 20.19 -9.92
N LEU A 924 -27.63 20.43 -9.04
CA LEU A 924 -27.63 21.59 -8.16
C LEU A 924 -27.23 22.83 -8.98
N LYS A 925 -28.22 23.67 -9.32
CA LYS A 925 -28.04 24.82 -10.24
C LYS A 925 -27.52 26.08 -9.55
N LYS A 926 -27.82 26.26 -8.27
CA LYS A 926 -27.37 27.36 -7.41
C LYS A 926 -27.26 26.90 -5.95
N PHE A 927 -26.46 27.61 -5.16
CA PHE A 927 -26.42 27.50 -3.71
C PHE A 927 -26.48 28.91 -3.13
N GLU A 928 -27.37 29.15 -2.18
CA GLU A 928 -27.56 30.49 -1.59
C GLU A 928 -26.63 30.67 -0.39
N PHE A 929 -25.63 31.53 -0.56
CA PHE A 929 -24.70 31.98 0.48
C PHE A 929 -25.22 33.25 1.16
N ASN A 930 -24.70 33.55 2.34
CA ASN A 930 -24.92 34.84 2.99
C ASN A 930 -23.90 35.89 2.50
N GLN A 931 -24.12 37.14 2.88
CA GLN A 931 -23.11 38.20 2.88
C GLN A 931 -22.15 38.13 4.09
N ASP A 932 -22.27 37.11 4.95
CA ASP A 932 -21.33 36.81 6.03
C ASP A 932 -20.24 35.82 5.59
N ALA A 933 -19.13 35.75 6.32
CA ALA A 933 -17.99 34.92 5.92
C ALA A 933 -18.23 33.42 6.05
N VAL A 934 -18.06 32.68 4.94
CA VAL A 934 -18.22 31.21 4.88
C VAL A 934 -16.91 30.56 4.41
N PHE A 935 -16.48 29.51 5.12
CA PHE A 935 -15.35 28.67 4.73
C PHE A 935 -15.79 27.52 3.83
N ILE A 936 -15.18 27.42 2.65
CA ILE A 936 -15.49 26.41 1.64
C ILE A 936 -14.19 25.63 1.38
N TYR A 937 -14.13 24.42 1.95
CA TYR A 937 -12.95 23.56 1.93
C TYR A 937 -12.72 22.86 0.58
N ASP A 938 -11.55 22.23 0.41
CA ASP A 938 -11.12 21.58 -0.85
C ASP A 938 -12.23 20.70 -1.47
N GLY A 939 -12.52 20.95 -2.74
CA GLY A 939 -13.48 20.19 -3.53
C GLY A 939 -14.96 20.27 -3.13
N ALA A 940 -15.36 21.13 -2.17
CA ALA A 940 -16.71 21.19 -1.58
C ALA A 940 -17.87 21.17 -2.59
N PHE A 941 -17.72 21.83 -3.75
CA PHE A 941 -18.68 21.90 -4.85
C PHE A 941 -18.12 21.38 -6.19
N SER A 942 -17.08 20.53 -6.16
CA SER A 942 -16.54 19.94 -7.40
C SER A 942 -17.60 19.15 -8.18
N ASP A 943 -17.50 19.10 -9.51
CA ASP A 943 -18.41 18.35 -10.40
C ASP A 943 -19.91 18.67 -10.20
N THR A 944 -20.26 19.88 -9.72
CA THR A 944 -21.66 20.28 -9.49
C THR A 944 -22.34 20.83 -10.75
N GLY A 945 -23.67 20.95 -10.68
CA GLY A 945 -24.53 21.40 -11.76
C GLY A 945 -24.62 22.91 -11.98
N PHE A 946 -23.77 23.71 -11.32
CA PHE A 946 -23.89 25.18 -11.33
C PHE A 946 -23.80 25.76 -12.74
N GLU A 947 -24.78 26.57 -13.11
CA GLU A 947 -24.83 27.31 -14.38
C GLU A 947 -24.21 28.71 -14.21
N GLN A 948 -24.42 29.29 -13.02
CA GLN A 948 -23.85 30.51 -12.51
C GLN A 948 -23.42 30.30 -11.06
N ILE A 949 -22.30 30.89 -10.65
CA ILE A 949 -21.97 31.10 -9.22
C ILE A 949 -21.80 32.59 -8.96
N GLU A 950 -22.09 33.00 -7.72
CA GLU A 950 -21.74 34.32 -7.20
C GLU A 950 -20.55 34.16 -6.27
N LEU A 951 -19.44 34.85 -6.57
CA LEU A 951 -18.34 35.01 -5.64
C LEU A 951 -18.54 36.34 -4.91
N HIS A 952 -18.49 36.27 -3.58
CA HIS A 952 -18.59 37.41 -2.66
C HIS A 952 -17.28 37.53 -1.87
N ASN A 953 -16.86 38.76 -1.56
CA ASN A 953 -15.56 39.05 -0.92
C ASN A 953 -15.39 38.44 0.50
N GLN A 954 -16.48 37.94 1.09
CA GLN A 954 -16.54 37.32 2.42
C GLN A 954 -16.32 35.79 2.39
N LEU A 955 -16.43 35.16 1.21
CA LEU A 955 -16.32 33.72 1.06
C LEU A 955 -14.83 33.33 0.96
N ILE A 956 -14.38 32.40 1.81
CA ILE A 956 -12.99 31.93 1.86
C ILE A 956 -12.92 30.51 1.31
N TYR A 957 -12.23 30.37 0.18
CA TYR A 957 -12.13 29.12 -0.58
C TYR A 957 -10.74 28.50 -0.45
N GLU A 958 -10.70 27.19 -0.24
CA GLU A 958 -9.50 26.40 -0.49
C GLU A 958 -9.34 26.07 -1.99
N LYS A 959 -8.35 25.24 -2.32
CA LYS A 959 -8.10 24.80 -3.70
C LYS A 959 -9.30 23.99 -4.23
N ASN A 960 -9.45 23.94 -5.56
CA ASN A 960 -10.38 23.07 -6.28
C ASN A 960 -11.88 23.17 -5.86
N ALA A 961 -12.30 24.19 -5.10
CA ALA A 961 -13.63 24.27 -4.49
C ALA A 961 -14.79 24.05 -5.48
N TYR A 962 -14.63 24.50 -6.73
CA TYR A 962 -15.60 24.34 -7.83
C TYR A 962 -15.04 23.51 -9.01
N SER A 963 -14.02 22.68 -8.78
CA SER A 963 -13.33 22.01 -9.90
C SER A 963 -14.24 21.03 -10.65
N GLY A 964 -14.14 21.00 -11.98
CA GLY A 964 -14.97 20.11 -12.81
C GLY A 964 -16.43 20.53 -13.00
N CYS A 965 -16.85 21.74 -12.59
CA CYS A 965 -18.20 22.25 -12.84
C CYS A 965 -18.47 22.57 -14.32
N GLN A 966 -18.69 21.55 -15.15
CA GLN A 966 -18.77 21.66 -16.62
C GLN A 966 -19.89 22.56 -17.16
N LYS A 967 -20.92 22.85 -16.35
CA LYS A 967 -22.05 23.73 -16.73
C LYS A 967 -21.80 25.20 -16.39
N LEU A 968 -20.71 25.53 -15.70
CA LEU A 968 -20.47 26.88 -15.20
C LEU A 968 -20.11 27.81 -16.36
N THR A 969 -21.06 28.68 -16.73
CA THR A 969 -20.90 29.65 -17.84
C THR A 969 -20.67 31.06 -17.34
N THR A 970 -21.13 31.37 -16.13
CA THR A 970 -21.11 32.73 -15.56
C THR A 970 -20.55 32.68 -14.14
N VAL A 971 -19.55 33.52 -13.86
CA VAL A 971 -19.07 33.79 -12.51
C VAL A 971 -19.38 35.26 -12.25
N ASP A 972 -20.38 35.52 -11.43
CA ASP A 972 -20.66 36.88 -10.97
C ASP A 972 -19.69 37.25 -9.84
N LEU A 973 -19.13 38.45 -9.90
CA LEU A 973 -18.13 38.95 -8.97
C LEU A 973 -18.71 40.15 -8.23
N GLN A 974 -19.35 39.89 -7.10
CA GLN A 974 -19.90 40.94 -6.26
C GLN A 974 -18.87 41.34 -5.20
N ASP A 975 -18.36 42.57 -5.35
CA ASP A 975 -17.35 43.20 -4.51
C ASP A 975 -15.99 42.46 -4.39
N VAL A 976 -15.69 41.49 -5.27
CA VAL A 976 -14.46 40.66 -5.16
C VAL A 976 -13.20 41.38 -5.67
N GLU A 977 -12.19 41.54 -4.80
CA GLU A 977 -10.93 42.21 -5.18
C GLU A 977 -9.96 41.31 -5.97
N ARG A 978 -9.91 40.00 -5.69
CA ARG A 978 -9.00 39.02 -6.35
C ARG A 978 -9.60 37.62 -6.39
N VAL A 979 -9.50 36.96 -7.55
CA VAL A 979 -9.90 35.56 -7.74
C VAL A 979 -8.66 34.69 -7.97
N SER A 980 -8.53 33.60 -7.22
CA SER A 980 -7.50 32.57 -7.44
C SER A 980 -7.94 31.58 -8.52
N PHE A 981 -7.16 31.45 -9.60
CA PHE A 981 -7.38 30.43 -10.64
C PHE A 981 -7.34 28.99 -10.10
N ALA A 982 -6.77 28.76 -8.92
CA ALA A 982 -6.69 27.43 -8.32
C ALA A 982 -8.00 26.95 -7.64
N MET A 983 -9.10 27.72 -7.73
CA MET A 983 -10.43 27.34 -7.24
C MET A 983 -11.27 26.53 -8.25
N PHE A 984 -10.96 26.67 -9.55
CA PHE A 984 -11.68 26.08 -10.68
C PHE A 984 -10.94 24.86 -11.27
#